data_AF-A0A389MUX1-F1
#
_entry.id   AF-A0A389MUX1-F1
#
_cell.length_a   1.000
_cell.length_b   1.000
_cell.length_c   1.000
_cell.angle_alpha   90.00
_cell.angle_beta   90.00
_cell.angle_gamma   90.00
#
_symmetry.space_group_name_H-M   'P 1'
#
loop_
_entity.id
_entity.type
_entity.pdbx_description
1 polymer ?
#
loop_
_entity_poly.entity_id
_entity_poly.type
_entity_poly.pdbx_seq_one_letter_code
_entity_poly.pdbx_strand_id
1 'polypeptide(L)'
;MALTPGLRPFQEDAPDTSRARGAVAQQDPGLKASGLNPVAAPVSQFVRAMTAPQDDSADRLARALSDWSPALQRFAEAHTRDDAEERQARIAQAYGGLDSAQILEKMKSDPDVETKMGQRLIAKYHGRAAAEEAGRAVAAYYANDFDKDGGDLPGYLKGVRENAVKANGGNPYFAGEFDSAFHNTAQQVQAQQVRYRAERSAEATQETVQAGWLGTVDQGIKAGSSPEAIAAAVRQSYETNRHILKVSFPDQDRALLGVIGAMKGKLEADPANADQYLAVVKALAGTDRVDAQGKKLGTLEGSSTIGPQVSAAVASFEAAYGQRRDRATVDAKHGFWSQADRGELDEKSLRTFFDEPRNKGAMTEGEYQGYLRLNERSRASLAAERAKQAAKELEKDQRKLLDSQALDAGDRGSLWTLKDQDITAANGEAKTVSAKDQQDAAVSGFLDREQFVASRGAGTPAQREAASFARKVEWFSRNGQENPEWSDVMKRGAVAGNSVMVGGELPQVLREGFQTYRRLAAAAPQLALAQAGSEAAKFYDVADTLVSSGVQDEGTALATAVAYHRDPSKFESVTARVRSEEVRSRIAGIASNPLGLGFNRLAGVSNIEAMSTETQKLADIYVKVGGMGADEAVKRAAARVEQNFTNVNGHAVRTADRRVPPDFGSLAGEYLKRYAEERGATVGREVGDLSIAPMPNSATNWMVVDRITGLPVEMGPRAALTLDDLRAVQEVRADKARLRAERASADRLKPLVVIPGTGLGVSKPSLRGYSPEEVAGINLNIDAESTAQAERIREGSLKRSEERAKTEAAEDKARAEAPTVEPSNPFKPSILLRDSKRARKQPRE
;
A
#
# COMPACT_ATOMS: atom_id res chain seq x y z
N MET A 1 7.62 7.47 41.34
CA MET A 1 7.15 6.34 42.17
C MET A 1 7.02 5.12 41.30
N ALA A 2 7.27 3.93 41.89
CA ALA A 2 7.18 2.57 41.34
C ALA A 2 8.40 2.08 40.51
N LEU A 3 9.25 1.31 41.20
CA LEU A 3 10.24 0.37 40.69
C LEU A 3 9.54 -0.91 40.24
N THR A 4 9.91 -1.45 39.07
CA THR A 4 9.44 -2.77 38.60
C THR A 4 10.58 -3.80 38.70
N PRO A 5 10.37 -4.94 39.38
CA PRO A 5 11.35 -6.00 39.55
C PRO A 5 11.25 -7.11 38.48
N GLY A 6 12.41 -7.65 38.08
CA GLY A 6 12.57 -9.06 37.72
C GLY A 6 12.37 -9.46 36.26
N LEU A 7 13.45 -9.49 35.48
CA LEU A 7 13.64 -10.45 34.38
C LEU A 7 15.14 -10.78 34.25
N ARG A 8 15.53 -12.00 34.63
CA ARG A 8 16.76 -12.68 34.18
C ARG A 8 16.37 -13.56 32.98
N PRO A 9 17.14 -13.64 31.90
CA PRO A 9 17.01 -14.71 30.93
C PRO A 9 18.02 -15.83 31.22
N PHE A 10 17.52 -17.05 31.39
CA PHE A 10 18.29 -18.28 31.20
C PHE A 10 18.18 -18.71 29.73
N GLN A 11 19.22 -19.42 29.28
CA GLN A 11 19.47 -19.96 27.94
C GLN A 11 18.32 -20.91 27.50
N GLU A 12 18.06 -21.17 26.21
CA GLU A 12 18.84 -22.06 25.32
C GLU A 12 18.22 -22.06 23.88
N ASP A 13 18.95 -22.64 22.93
CA ASP A 13 18.61 -22.93 21.52
C ASP A 13 18.98 -21.90 20.43
N ALA A 14 20.28 -21.89 20.11
CA ALA A 14 20.79 -21.66 18.75
C ALA A 14 22.03 -22.57 18.50
N PRO A 15 22.33 -22.93 17.24
CA PRO A 15 22.68 -24.30 16.85
C PRO A 15 24.17 -24.69 16.95
N ASP A 16 24.33 -26.00 17.12
CA ASP A 16 25.56 -26.76 17.29
C ASP A 16 26.48 -26.72 16.06
N THR A 17 27.70 -26.20 16.25
CA THR A 17 28.83 -26.37 15.33
C THR A 17 30.04 -26.87 16.12
N SER A 18 30.36 -28.16 16.01
CA SER A 18 31.70 -28.64 16.35
C SER A 18 32.13 -29.86 15.51
N ARG A 19 32.99 -29.60 14.52
CA ARG A 19 33.89 -30.58 13.90
C ARG A 19 35.32 -30.16 14.24
N ALA A 20 36.01 -30.92 15.11
CA ALA A 20 37.47 -30.95 15.14
C ALA A 20 38.01 -32.20 15.87
N ARG A 21 38.52 -33.14 15.05
CA ARG A 21 39.75 -33.93 15.19
C ARG A 21 40.27 -34.20 16.62
N GLY A 22 40.11 -35.44 17.07
CA GLY A 22 40.90 -36.04 18.15
C GLY A 22 42.25 -36.54 17.64
N ALA A 23 43.32 -36.12 18.33
CA ALA A 23 44.69 -36.57 18.15
C ALA A 23 45.00 -37.76 19.07
N VAL A 24 45.88 -38.63 18.57
CA VAL A 24 46.47 -39.81 19.21
C VAL A 24 47.64 -39.39 20.09
N ALA A 25 47.82 -39.99 21.28
CA ALA A 25 49.13 -40.48 21.77
C ALA A 25 49.07 -41.20 23.16
N GLN A 26 50.04 -42.11 23.30
CA GLN A 26 50.61 -42.76 24.51
C GLN A 26 49.88 -44.02 25.04
N GLN A 27 50.56 -45.14 25.37
CA GLN A 27 51.91 -45.34 25.91
C GLN A 27 52.65 -46.58 25.36
N ASP A 28 53.96 -46.56 25.55
CA ASP A 28 54.99 -47.59 25.28
C ASP A 28 55.41 -48.28 26.59
N PRO A 29 55.85 -49.57 26.58
CA PRO A 29 57.14 -49.88 27.20
C PRO A 29 57.95 -50.97 26.46
N GLY A 30 59.23 -50.69 26.20
CA GLY A 30 60.16 -51.58 25.49
C GLY A 30 60.80 -52.71 26.30
N LEU A 31 61.73 -53.43 25.66
CA LEU A 31 62.86 -54.17 26.26
C LEU A 31 63.88 -54.62 25.18
N LYS A 32 65.09 -54.05 25.26
CA LYS A 32 66.46 -54.62 25.08
C LYS A 32 66.99 -55.15 23.72
N ALA A 33 67.80 -54.29 23.08
CA ALA A 33 69.28 -54.36 22.91
C ALA A 33 70.05 -55.57 22.29
N SER A 34 70.97 -55.17 21.39
CA SER A 34 72.39 -55.55 21.22
C SER A 34 72.81 -56.72 20.31
N GLY A 35 73.70 -56.40 19.37
CA GLY A 35 74.62 -57.34 18.73
C GLY A 35 75.45 -56.72 17.61
N LEU A 36 76.75 -56.48 17.87
CA LEU A 36 77.75 -55.87 17.00
C LEU A 36 78.32 -56.84 15.94
N ASN A 37 78.75 -56.27 14.80
CA ASN A 37 79.75 -56.68 13.78
C ASN A 37 80.82 -57.70 14.24
N PRO A 38 81.48 -58.53 13.36
CA PRO A 38 82.36 -58.00 12.28
C PRO A 38 82.73 -58.88 11.04
N VAL A 39 83.27 -58.18 10.01
CA VAL A 39 84.46 -58.47 9.19
C VAL A 39 84.57 -59.79 8.40
N ALA A 40 84.65 -59.68 7.05
CA ALA A 40 85.87 -59.93 6.25
C ALA A 40 85.54 -59.99 4.75
N ALA A 41 86.26 -59.19 3.95
CA ALA A 41 86.44 -59.47 2.53
C ALA A 41 87.42 -60.64 2.34
N PRO A 42 87.31 -61.36 1.21
CA PRO A 42 88.49 -61.46 0.37
C PRO A 42 88.20 -61.11 -1.10
N VAL A 43 89.16 -60.36 -1.63
CA VAL A 43 89.41 -60.11 -3.04
C VAL A 43 89.73 -61.44 -3.74
N SER A 44 89.13 -61.70 -4.90
CA SER A 44 89.62 -62.61 -5.95
C SER A 44 88.93 -62.19 -7.25
N GLN A 45 89.52 -61.27 -8.02
CA GLN A 45 90.24 -61.62 -9.25
C GLN A 45 89.55 -62.74 -10.04
N PHE A 46 88.75 -62.40 -11.04
CA PHE A 46 88.88 -62.92 -12.41
C PHE A 46 87.89 -62.16 -13.31
N VAL A 47 88.44 -61.28 -14.13
CA VAL A 47 87.85 -60.86 -15.40
C VAL A 47 87.52 -62.13 -16.18
N ARG A 48 86.23 -62.45 -16.37
CA ARG A 48 85.85 -63.37 -17.46
C ARG A 48 85.78 -62.54 -18.73
N ALA A 49 86.67 -62.89 -19.65
CA ALA A 49 86.71 -62.37 -21.00
C ALA A 49 85.33 -62.46 -21.66
N MET A 50 85.00 -61.44 -22.47
CA MET A 50 83.99 -61.57 -23.51
C MET A 50 84.31 -62.83 -24.33
N THR A 51 83.49 -63.87 -24.19
CA THR A 51 83.43 -64.91 -25.21
C THR A 51 82.95 -64.23 -26.49
N ALA A 52 83.81 -64.21 -27.50
CA ALA A 52 83.44 -63.84 -28.86
C ALA A 52 82.17 -64.61 -29.29
N PRO A 53 81.36 -64.07 -30.22
CA PRO A 53 80.28 -64.85 -30.82
C PRO A 53 80.87 -66.16 -31.35
N GLN A 54 80.56 -67.27 -30.68
CA GLN A 54 80.84 -68.58 -31.24
C GLN A 54 79.83 -68.77 -32.35
N ASP A 55 80.29 -68.56 -33.58
CA ASP A 55 79.63 -68.99 -34.80
C ASP A 55 79.26 -70.47 -34.64
N ASP A 56 77.95 -70.79 -34.67
CA ASP A 56 77.36 -72.14 -34.51
C ASP A 56 77.75 -73.05 -35.68
N SER A 57 79.04 -73.36 -35.70
CA SER A 57 79.70 -74.26 -36.63
C SER A 57 79.36 -75.72 -36.33
N ALA A 58 78.73 -76.05 -35.20
CA ALA A 58 78.35 -77.42 -34.86
C ALA A 58 77.27 -77.99 -35.78
N ASP A 59 76.25 -77.20 -36.15
CA ASP A 59 75.13 -77.67 -36.98
C ASP A 59 75.51 -77.76 -38.46
N ARG A 60 76.39 -76.86 -38.94
CA ARG A 60 77.03 -76.98 -40.27
C ARG A 60 78.05 -78.12 -40.32
N LEU A 61 78.84 -78.31 -39.27
CA LEU A 61 79.82 -79.39 -39.16
C LEU A 61 79.11 -80.75 -39.06
N ALA A 62 78.04 -80.86 -38.28
CA ALA A 62 77.25 -82.09 -38.15
C ALA A 62 76.54 -82.44 -39.46
N ARG A 63 75.99 -81.46 -40.20
CA ARG A 63 75.42 -81.71 -41.54
C ARG A 63 76.49 -82.06 -42.58
N ALA A 64 77.65 -81.39 -42.55
CA ALA A 64 78.78 -81.68 -43.43
C ALA A 64 79.46 -83.04 -43.14
N LEU A 65 79.33 -83.57 -41.92
CA LEU A 65 79.85 -84.88 -41.51
C LEU A 65 78.77 -85.98 -41.44
N SER A 66 77.49 -85.65 -41.66
CA SER A 66 76.37 -86.59 -41.50
C SER A 66 76.40 -87.76 -42.48
N ASP A 67 77.08 -87.61 -43.63
CA ASP A 67 77.26 -88.68 -44.61
C ASP A 67 78.21 -89.79 -44.14
N TRP A 68 78.97 -89.57 -43.06
CA TRP A 68 80.03 -90.49 -42.63
C TRP A 68 79.65 -91.37 -41.42
N SER A 69 78.52 -91.13 -40.72
CA SER A 69 78.10 -91.96 -39.58
C SER A 69 76.62 -91.81 -39.17
N PRO A 70 75.82 -92.91 -39.08
CA PRO A 70 74.47 -92.90 -38.52
C PRO A 70 74.38 -92.43 -37.05
N ALA A 71 75.47 -92.53 -36.29
CA ALA A 71 75.51 -92.04 -34.91
C ALA A 71 75.46 -90.51 -34.85
N LEU A 72 76.02 -89.81 -35.85
CA LEU A 72 75.96 -88.35 -35.94
C LEU A 72 74.57 -87.86 -36.35
N GLN A 73 73.83 -88.65 -37.13
CA GLN A 73 72.44 -88.34 -37.50
C GLN A 73 71.49 -88.45 -36.30
N ARG A 74 71.64 -89.51 -35.48
CA ARG A 74 70.91 -89.63 -34.20
C ARG A 74 71.30 -88.53 -33.21
N PHE A 75 72.56 -88.13 -33.19
CA PHE A 75 73.01 -86.99 -32.39
C PHE A 75 72.38 -85.68 -32.88
N ALA A 76 72.33 -85.41 -34.18
CA ALA A 76 71.66 -84.24 -34.73
C ALA A 76 70.14 -84.25 -34.46
N GLU A 77 69.47 -85.40 -34.55
CA GLU A 77 68.05 -85.53 -34.20
C GLU A 77 67.78 -85.38 -32.69
N ALA A 78 68.65 -85.91 -31.83
CA ALA A 78 68.56 -85.71 -30.39
C ALA A 78 68.82 -84.24 -30.03
N HIS A 79 69.86 -83.64 -30.60
CA HIS A 79 70.23 -82.25 -30.36
C HIS A 79 69.14 -81.28 -30.85
N THR A 80 68.51 -81.55 -32.01
CA THR A 80 67.38 -80.73 -32.50
C THR A 80 66.11 -80.88 -31.66
N ARG A 81 65.89 -82.02 -30.98
CA ARG A 81 64.81 -82.18 -30.00
C ARG A 81 65.12 -81.46 -28.70
N ASP A 82 66.32 -81.64 -28.17
CA ASP A 82 66.78 -80.96 -26.96
C ASP A 82 66.75 -79.43 -27.17
N ASP A 83 67.23 -78.94 -28.32
CA ASP A 83 67.14 -77.52 -28.70
C ASP A 83 65.70 -77.03 -28.83
N ALA A 84 64.77 -77.85 -29.30
CA ALA A 84 63.36 -77.47 -29.42
C ALA A 84 62.66 -77.38 -28.05
N GLU A 85 62.98 -78.32 -27.14
CA GLU A 85 62.49 -78.30 -25.75
C GLU A 85 63.09 -77.15 -24.95
N GLU A 86 64.40 -76.93 -25.05
CA GLU A 86 65.10 -75.80 -24.46
C GLU A 86 64.57 -74.47 -25.00
N ARG A 87 64.33 -74.36 -26.32
CA ARG A 87 63.73 -73.17 -26.92
C ARG A 87 62.30 -72.95 -26.42
N GLN A 88 61.50 -74.01 -26.29
CA GLN A 88 60.15 -73.89 -25.73
C GLN A 88 60.19 -73.41 -24.27
N ALA A 89 61.09 -73.96 -23.45
CA ALA A 89 61.28 -73.53 -22.06
C ALA A 89 61.79 -72.08 -21.97
N ARG A 90 62.72 -71.69 -22.85
CA ARG A 90 63.27 -70.33 -22.95
C ARG A 90 62.20 -69.33 -23.35
N ILE A 91 61.39 -69.63 -24.38
CA ILE A 91 60.27 -68.78 -24.79
C ILE A 91 59.22 -68.72 -23.69
N ALA A 92 58.91 -69.84 -23.03
CA ALA A 92 57.98 -69.84 -21.89
C ALA A 92 58.46 -68.94 -20.75
N GLN A 93 59.76 -68.98 -20.42
CA GLN A 93 60.36 -68.13 -19.41
C GLN A 93 60.45 -66.66 -19.86
N ALA A 94 60.70 -66.42 -21.15
CA ALA A 94 60.90 -65.09 -21.71
C ALA A 94 59.59 -64.33 -21.93
N TYR A 95 58.51 -65.02 -22.31
CA TYR A 95 57.22 -64.42 -22.67
C TYR A 95 56.10 -64.71 -21.67
N GLY A 96 56.28 -65.71 -20.79
CA GLY A 96 55.33 -66.01 -19.74
C GLY A 96 55.16 -64.83 -18.78
N GLY A 97 53.92 -64.35 -18.61
CA GLY A 97 53.57 -63.27 -17.69
C GLY A 97 53.77 -61.85 -18.23
N LEU A 98 54.25 -61.69 -19.47
CA LEU A 98 54.28 -60.38 -20.14
C LEU A 98 52.91 -60.01 -20.73
N ASP A 99 52.60 -58.71 -20.75
CA ASP A 99 51.40 -58.20 -21.44
C ASP A 99 51.57 -58.17 -22.97
N SER A 100 50.47 -57.95 -23.70
CA SER A 100 50.46 -58.00 -25.16
C SER A 100 51.47 -57.02 -25.80
N ALA A 101 51.59 -55.81 -25.25
CA ALA A 101 52.49 -54.78 -25.76
C ALA A 101 53.97 -55.09 -25.46
N GLN A 102 54.25 -55.61 -24.26
CA GLN A 102 55.59 -56.06 -23.86
C GLN A 102 56.07 -57.24 -24.71
N ILE A 103 55.17 -58.16 -25.07
CA ILE A 103 55.48 -59.26 -25.99
C ILE A 103 55.87 -58.72 -27.36
N LEU A 104 55.09 -57.80 -27.94
CA LEU A 104 55.39 -57.18 -29.24
C LEU A 104 56.69 -56.38 -29.25
N GLU A 105 57.02 -55.69 -28.16
CA GLU A 105 58.29 -54.97 -28.04
C GLU A 105 59.47 -55.94 -27.94
N LYS A 106 59.34 -56.98 -27.10
CA LYS A 106 60.37 -58.00 -26.92
C LYS A 106 60.67 -58.74 -28.23
N MET A 107 59.64 -59.00 -29.03
CA MET A 107 59.76 -59.63 -30.36
C MET A 107 60.71 -58.88 -31.31
N LYS A 108 60.91 -57.57 -31.16
CA LYS A 108 61.81 -56.80 -32.04
C LYS A 108 63.28 -57.14 -31.82
N SER A 109 63.63 -57.65 -30.64
CA SER A 109 65.01 -57.90 -30.22
C SER A 109 65.32 -59.37 -29.95
N ASP A 110 64.33 -60.25 -30.09
CA ASP A 110 64.46 -61.65 -29.71
C ASP A 110 64.90 -62.53 -30.89
N PRO A 111 66.07 -63.19 -30.80
CA PRO A 111 66.58 -64.03 -31.87
C PRO A 111 65.67 -65.24 -32.18
N ASP A 112 64.84 -65.69 -31.23
CA ASP A 112 63.95 -66.84 -31.45
C ASP A 112 62.81 -66.53 -32.45
N VAL A 113 62.53 -65.24 -32.72
CA VAL A 113 61.51 -64.77 -33.68
C VAL A 113 61.88 -65.10 -35.13
N GLU A 114 63.15 -65.33 -35.43
CA GLU A 114 63.57 -65.73 -36.78
C GLU A 114 63.20 -67.18 -37.11
N THR A 115 62.90 -68.00 -36.10
CA THR A 115 62.56 -69.41 -36.28
C THR A 115 61.05 -69.65 -36.41
N LYS A 116 60.63 -70.57 -37.30
CA LYS A 116 59.19 -70.91 -37.48
C LYS A 116 58.53 -71.40 -36.18
N MET A 117 59.26 -72.17 -35.37
CA MET A 117 58.76 -72.67 -34.08
C MET A 117 58.65 -71.54 -33.04
N GLY A 118 59.63 -70.64 -32.99
CA GLY A 118 59.58 -69.47 -32.13
C GLY A 118 58.42 -68.54 -32.47
N GLN A 119 58.23 -68.22 -33.76
CA GLN A 119 57.07 -67.44 -34.23
C GLN A 119 55.74 -68.06 -33.80
N ARG A 120 55.61 -69.40 -33.88
CA ARG A 120 54.41 -70.12 -33.45
C ARG A 120 54.17 -69.98 -31.95
N LEU A 121 55.19 -70.27 -31.13
CA LEU A 121 55.07 -70.24 -29.68
C LEU A 121 54.83 -68.82 -29.16
N ILE A 122 55.57 -67.84 -29.68
CA ILE A 122 55.40 -66.43 -29.33
C ILE A 122 54.02 -65.94 -29.73
N ALA A 123 53.50 -66.32 -30.92
CA ALA A 123 52.14 -65.98 -31.33
C ALA A 123 51.07 -66.57 -30.39
N LYS A 124 51.28 -67.76 -29.81
CA LYS A 124 50.39 -68.33 -28.79
C LYS A 124 50.43 -67.52 -27.49
N TYR A 125 51.62 -67.22 -26.97
CA TYR A 125 51.76 -66.39 -25.76
C TYR A 125 51.13 -65.01 -25.96
N HIS A 126 51.33 -64.42 -27.13
CA HIS A 126 50.68 -63.17 -27.51
C HIS A 126 49.15 -63.30 -27.55
N GLY A 127 48.62 -64.37 -28.16
CA GLY A 127 47.19 -64.68 -28.21
C GLY A 127 46.57 -64.78 -26.82
N ARG A 128 47.25 -65.46 -25.90
CA ARG A 128 46.81 -65.57 -24.51
C ARG A 128 46.83 -64.24 -23.77
N ALA A 129 47.93 -63.48 -23.84
CA ALA A 129 48.04 -62.18 -23.17
C ALA A 129 46.99 -61.18 -23.68
N ALA A 130 46.79 -61.12 -25.00
CA ALA A 130 45.77 -60.29 -25.63
C ALA A 130 44.34 -60.71 -25.22
N ALA A 131 44.08 -62.01 -25.07
CA ALA A 131 42.78 -62.51 -24.59
C ALA A 131 42.52 -62.15 -23.11
N GLU A 132 43.53 -62.22 -22.26
CA GLU A 132 43.43 -61.82 -20.85
C GLU A 132 43.20 -60.30 -20.70
N GLU A 133 43.85 -59.49 -21.53
CA GLU A 133 43.61 -58.04 -21.61
C GLU A 133 42.20 -57.72 -22.12
N ALA A 134 41.81 -58.30 -23.26
CA ALA A 134 40.47 -58.15 -23.83
C ALA A 134 39.38 -58.63 -22.85
N GLY A 135 39.63 -59.72 -22.13
CA GLY A 135 38.71 -60.24 -21.11
C GLY A 135 38.51 -59.25 -19.95
N ARG A 136 39.59 -58.63 -19.46
CA ARG A 136 39.49 -57.58 -18.42
C ARG A 136 38.72 -56.37 -18.92
N ALA A 137 38.98 -55.92 -20.16
CA ALA A 137 38.27 -54.80 -20.77
C ALA A 137 36.77 -55.10 -20.94
N VAL A 138 36.42 -56.30 -21.39
CA VAL A 138 35.03 -56.75 -21.52
C VAL A 138 34.33 -56.79 -20.16
N ALA A 139 34.97 -57.34 -19.13
CA ALA A 139 34.39 -57.39 -17.79
C ALA A 139 34.16 -55.97 -17.21
N ALA A 140 35.12 -55.07 -17.41
CA ALA A 140 35.00 -53.67 -16.97
C ALA A 140 33.88 -52.93 -17.72
N TYR A 141 33.81 -53.08 -19.05
CA TYR A 141 32.75 -52.49 -19.87
C TYR A 141 31.38 -53.01 -19.47
N TYR A 142 31.24 -54.32 -19.24
CA TYR A 142 29.98 -54.91 -18.79
C TYR A 142 29.52 -54.38 -17.41
N ALA A 143 30.46 -54.17 -16.49
CA ALA A 143 30.14 -53.67 -15.16
C ALA A 143 29.63 -52.22 -15.20
N ASN A 144 30.28 -51.36 -15.99
CA ASN A 144 30.14 -49.90 -15.90
C ASN A 144 29.35 -49.25 -17.04
N ASP A 145 29.51 -49.74 -18.27
CA ASP A 145 29.13 -48.98 -19.48
C ASP A 145 28.18 -49.73 -20.42
N PHE A 146 28.05 -51.05 -20.26
CA PHE A 146 27.16 -51.86 -21.10
C PHE A 146 25.69 -51.68 -20.71
N ASP A 147 24.83 -51.47 -21.70
CA ASP A 147 23.38 -51.48 -21.54
C ASP A 147 22.90 -52.91 -21.24
N LYS A 148 22.67 -53.21 -19.96
CA LYS A 148 22.23 -54.53 -19.50
C LYS A 148 20.76 -54.82 -19.85
N ASP A 149 19.95 -53.81 -20.12
CA ASP A 149 18.54 -53.99 -20.45
C ASP A 149 18.36 -54.29 -21.95
N GLY A 150 19.00 -53.50 -22.82
CA GLY A 150 18.81 -53.54 -24.27
C GLY A 150 20.00 -54.03 -25.13
N GLY A 151 21.19 -54.15 -24.55
CA GLY A 151 22.43 -54.40 -25.32
C GLY A 151 22.57 -55.81 -25.91
N ASP A 152 23.21 -55.90 -27.09
CA ASP A 152 23.61 -57.16 -27.74
C ASP A 152 25.00 -57.61 -27.26
N LEU A 153 25.03 -58.29 -26.11
CA LEU A 153 26.26 -58.81 -25.52
C LEU A 153 26.96 -59.85 -26.43
N PRO A 154 26.27 -60.83 -27.04
CA PRO A 154 26.88 -61.73 -28.01
C PRO A 154 27.56 -61.01 -29.19
N GLY A 155 26.90 -59.99 -29.76
CA GLY A 155 27.46 -59.17 -30.83
C GLY A 155 28.72 -58.42 -30.40
N TYR A 156 28.70 -57.82 -29.21
CA TYR A 156 29.87 -57.13 -28.63
C TYR A 156 31.07 -58.07 -28.43
N LEU A 157 30.86 -59.23 -27.78
CA LEU A 157 31.91 -60.22 -27.54
C LEU A 157 32.52 -60.75 -28.85
N LYS A 158 31.68 -60.96 -29.88
CA LYS A 158 32.13 -61.35 -31.21
C LYS A 158 32.98 -60.25 -31.85
N GLY A 159 32.57 -58.99 -31.74
CA GLY A 159 33.33 -57.83 -32.24
C GLY A 159 34.71 -57.70 -31.60
N VAL A 160 34.81 -57.86 -30.28
CA VAL A 160 36.09 -57.83 -29.55
C VAL A 160 37.04 -58.92 -30.06
N ARG A 161 36.54 -60.15 -30.22
CA ARG A 161 37.30 -61.27 -30.79
C ARG A 161 37.79 -60.97 -32.21
N GLU A 162 36.88 -60.55 -33.09
CA GLU A 162 37.24 -60.27 -34.49
C GLU A 162 38.28 -59.16 -34.62
N ASN A 163 38.15 -58.10 -33.82
CA ASN A 163 39.11 -57.00 -33.82
C ASN A 163 40.49 -57.44 -33.34
N ALA A 164 40.56 -58.24 -32.27
CA ALA A 164 41.83 -58.76 -31.76
C ALA A 164 42.54 -59.69 -32.76
N VAL A 165 41.79 -60.56 -33.44
CA VAL A 165 42.35 -61.47 -34.47
C VAL A 165 42.78 -60.69 -35.72
N LYS A 166 42.00 -59.70 -36.17
CA LYS A 166 42.34 -58.84 -37.32
C LYS A 166 43.57 -57.98 -37.05
N ALA A 167 43.69 -57.39 -35.86
CA ALA A 167 44.83 -56.56 -35.46
C ALA A 167 46.17 -57.34 -35.48
N ASN A 168 46.11 -58.67 -35.37
CA ASN A 168 47.26 -59.56 -35.34
C ASN A 168 47.50 -60.31 -36.67
N GLY A 169 47.04 -59.74 -37.78
CA GLY A 169 47.31 -60.25 -39.13
C GLY A 169 46.67 -61.60 -39.43
N GLY A 170 45.69 -62.04 -38.65
CA GLY A 170 45.01 -63.33 -38.86
C GLY A 170 45.89 -64.55 -38.61
N ASN A 171 46.93 -64.43 -37.78
CA ASN A 171 47.79 -65.57 -37.45
C ASN A 171 46.97 -66.70 -36.78
N PRO A 172 46.91 -67.92 -37.36
CA PRO A 172 46.05 -68.98 -36.87
C PRO A 172 46.46 -69.49 -35.48
N TYR A 173 47.73 -69.37 -35.11
CA TYR A 173 48.24 -69.79 -33.80
C TYR A 173 47.90 -68.77 -32.71
N PHE A 174 47.90 -67.48 -33.04
CA PHE A 174 47.39 -66.42 -32.16
C PHE A 174 45.89 -66.60 -31.94
N ALA A 175 45.12 -66.73 -33.03
CA ALA A 175 43.67 -66.83 -32.97
C ALA A 175 43.20 -68.04 -32.15
N GLY A 176 43.83 -69.20 -32.33
CA GLY A 176 43.48 -70.40 -31.57
C GLY A 176 43.71 -70.27 -30.06
N GLU A 177 44.82 -69.66 -29.64
CA GLU A 177 45.10 -69.46 -28.21
C GLU A 177 44.27 -68.33 -27.62
N PHE A 178 44.05 -67.25 -28.38
CA PHE A 178 43.16 -66.16 -27.99
C PHE A 178 41.75 -66.67 -27.74
N ASP A 179 41.20 -67.46 -28.67
CA ASP A 179 39.84 -68.01 -28.55
C ASP A 179 39.72 -68.89 -27.30
N SER A 180 40.70 -69.77 -27.06
CA SER A 180 40.73 -70.64 -25.89
C SER A 180 40.72 -69.85 -24.57
N ALA A 181 41.59 -68.84 -24.45
CA ALA A 181 41.71 -68.04 -23.24
C ALA A 181 40.52 -67.08 -23.03
N PHE A 182 40.02 -66.44 -24.10
CA PHE A 182 38.93 -65.47 -24.03
C PHE A 182 37.56 -66.12 -23.76
N HIS A 183 37.37 -67.38 -24.20
CA HIS A 183 36.09 -68.09 -24.06
C HIS A 183 35.57 -68.14 -22.63
N ASN A 184 36.44 -68.38 -21.64
CA ASN A 184 36.03 -68.45 -20.24
C ASN A 184 35.44 -67.13 -19.73
N THR A 185 36.07 -66.00 -20.06
CA THR A 185 35.58 -64.67 -19.70
C THR A 185 34.27 -64.34 -20.40
N ALA A 186 34.16 -64.68 -21.69
CA ALA A 186 32.94 -64.50 -22.45
C ALA A 186 31.75 -65.27 -21.84
N GLN A 187 31.96 -66.52 -21.41
CA GLN A 187 30.92 -67.31 -20.72
C GLN A 187 30.52 -66.71 -19.38
N GLN A 188 31.47 -66.22 -18.58
CA GLN A 188 31.18 -65.61 -17.27
C GLN A 188 30.28 -64.38 -17.41
N VAL A 189 30.60 -63.48 -18.35
CA VAL A 189 29.81 -62.27 -18.57
C VAL A 189 28.42 -62.60 -19.13
N GLN A 190 28.32 -63.61 -20.02
CA GLN A 190 27.02 -64.12 -20.48
C GLN A 190 26.17 -64.66 -19.32
N ALA A 191 26.76 -65.44 -18.40
CA ALA A 191 26.04 -65.95 -17.24
C ALA A 191 25.57 -64.83 -16.29
N GLN A 192 26.37 -63.78 -16.10
CA GLN A 192 25.97 -62.60 -15.33
C GLN A 192 24.78 -61.87 -15.98
N GLN A 193 24.78 -61.72 -17.31
CA GLN A 193 23.67 -61.10 -18.05
C GLN A 193 22.38 -61.89 -17.95
N VAL A 194 22.45 -63.22 -17.99
CA VAL A 194 21.28 -64.08 -17.77
C VAL A 194 20.71 -63.91 -16.36
N ARG A 195 21.58 -63.85 -15.33
CA ARG A 195 21.14 -63.61 -13.94
C ARG A 195 20.49 -62.24 -13.78
N TYR A 196 21.11 -61.19 -14.30
CA TYR A 196 20.56 -59.83 -14.28
C TYR A 196 19.18 -59.78 -14.93
N ARG A 197 19.01 -60.35 -16.13
CA ARG A 197 17.71 -60.38 -16.82
C ARG A 197 16.66 -61.18 -16.05
N ALA A 198 17.05 -62.26 -15.37
CA ALA A 198 16.14 -63.03 -14.52
C ALA A 198 15.69 -62.23 -13.29
N GLU A 199 16.62 -61.55 -12.62
CA GLU A 199 16.34 -60.67 -11.47
C GLU A 199 15.45 -59.49 -11.88
N ARG A 200 15.80 -58.80 -12.99
CA ARG A 200 15.03 -57.67 -13.52
C ARG A 200 13.61 -58.07 -13.93
N SER A 201 13.46 -59.26 -14.53
CA SER A 201 12.14 -59.81 -14.87
C SER A 201 11.30 -60.09 -13.63
N ALA A 202 11.92 -60.64 -12.57
CA ALA A 202 11.24 -60.87 -11.29
C ALA A 202 10.83 -59.55 -10.62
N GLU A 203 11.70 -58.54 -10.60
CA GLU A 203 11.39 -57.18 -10.10
C GLU A 203 10.26 -56.53 -10.89
N ALA A 204 10.32 -56.52 -12.22
CA ALA A 204 9.28 -55.94 -13.08
C ALA A 204 7.91 -56.63 -12.86
N THR A 205 7.92 -57.94 -12.62
CA THR A 205 6.71 -58.69 -12.27
C THR A 205 6.17 -58.27 -10.91
N GLN A 206 7.04 -58.07 -9.91
CA GLN A 206 6.63 -57.57 -8.59
C GLN A 206 6.10 -56.13 -8.65
N GLU A 207 6.76 -55.24 -9.39
CA GLU A 207 6.31 -53.86 -9.61
C GLU A 207 4.92 -53.82 -10.28
N THR A 208 4.69 -54.69 -11.27
CA THR A 208 3.39 -54.80 -11.95
C THR A 208 2.28 -55.23 -10.98
N VAL A 209 2.57 -56.19 -10.10
CA VAL A 209 1.63 -56.64 -9.06
C VAL A 209 1.33 -55.51 -8.06
N GLN A 210 2.38 -54.83 -7.57
CA GLN A 210 2.23 -53.70 -6.65
C GLN A 210 1.39 -52.57 -7.26
N ALA A 211 1.68 -52.19 -8.51
CA ALA A 211 0.95 -51.15 -9.22
C ALA A 211 -0.52 -51.51 -9.43
N GLY A 212 -0.82 -52.76 -9.79
CA GLY A 212 -2.19 -53.26 -9.91
C GLY A 212 -2.97 -53.20 -8.60
N TRP A 213 -2.34 -53.57 -7.49
CA TRP A 213 -2.94 -53.48 -6.15
C TRP A 213 -3.15 -52.06 -5.68
N LEU A 214 -2.16 -51.18 -5.86
CA LEU A 214 -2.33 -49.74 -5.57
C LEU A 214 -3.48 -49.15 -6.39
N GLY A 215 -3.58 -49.53 -7.67
CA GLY A 215 -4.71 -49.13 -8.52
C GLY A 215 -6.06 -49.63 -7.99
N THR A 216 -6.12 -50.87 -7.51
CA THR A 216 -7.33 -51.46 -6.89
C THR A 216 -7.72 -50.71 -5.62
N VAL A 217 -6.74 -50.38 -4.77
CA VAL A 217 -6.96 -49.59 -3.55
C VAL A 217 -7.50 -48.20 -3.88
N ASP A 218 -6.84 -47.47 -4.78
CA ASP A 218 -7.25 -46.12 -5.17
C ASP A 218 -8.65 -46.10 -5.81
N GLN A 219 -8.96 -47.06 -6.69
CA GLN A 219 -10.29 -47.19 -7.29
C GLN A 219 -11.35 -47.53 -6.25
N GLY A 220 -11.03 -48.44 -5.31
CA GLY A 220 -11.94 -48.84 -4.25
C GLY A 220 -12.30 -47.69 -3.32
N ILE A 221 -11.31 -46.88 -2.92
CA ILE A 221 -11.49 -45.68 -2.10
C ILE A 221 -12.36 -44.66 -2.84
N LYS A 222 -12.05 -44.36 -4.11
CA LYS A 222 -12.84 -43.44 -4.95
C LYS A 222 -14.28 -43.90 -5.15
N ALA A 223 -14.52 -45.22 -5.20
CA ALA A 223 -15.84 -45.81 -5.31
C ALA A 223 -16.60 -45.86 -3.97
N GLY A 224 -15.98 -45.47 -2.85
CA GLY A 224 -16.59 -45.55 -1.51
C GLY A 224 -16.74 -46.98 -0.99
N SER A 225 -15.95 -47.94 -1.50
CA SER A 225 -15.95 -49.32 -1.01
C SER A 225 -15.49 -49.40 0.44
N SER A 226 -15.99 -50.39 1.20
CA SER A 226 -15.52 -50.60 2.57
C SER A 226 -14.05 -51.07 2.58
N PRO A 227 -13.27 -50.75 3.63
CA PRO A 227 -11.87 -51.18 3.74
C PRO A 227 -11.66 -52.69 3.57
N GLU A 228 -12.58 -53.48 4.12
CA GLU A 228 -12.57 -54.95 4.04
C GLU A 228 -12.84 -55.44 2.63
N ALA A 229 -13.75 -54.79 1.90
CA ALA A 229 -14.04 -55.13 0.50
C ALA A 229 -12.84 -54.83 -0.41
N ILE A 230 -12.15 -53.72 -0.16
CA ILE A 230 -10.93 -53.35 -0.88
C ILE A 230 -9.81 -54.36 -0.59
N ALA A 231 -9.62 -54.71 0.69
CA ALA A 231 -8.65 -55.71 1.08
C ALA A 231 -8.96 -57.07 0.43
N ALA A 232 -10.22 -57.50 0.43
CA ALA A 232 -10.65 -58.74 -0.23
C ALA A 232 -10.38 -58.72 -1.74
N ALA A 233 -10.63 -57.61 -2.43
CA ALA A 233 -10.36 -57.47 -3.87
C ALA A 233 -8.86 -57.60 -4.18
N VAL A 234 -8.00 -56.96 -3.38
CA VAL A 234 -6.54 -57.12 -3.47
C VAL A 234 -6.14 -58.59 -3.24
N ARG A 235 -6.71 -59.25 -2.23
CA ARG A 235 -6.44 -60.67 -1.94
C ARG A 235 -6.91 -61.62 -3.03
N GLN A 236 -8.03 -61.34 -3.69
CA GLN A 236 -8.55 -62.20 -4.76
C GLN A 236 -7.57 -62.32 -5.93
N SER A 237 -6.85 -61.23 -6.23
CA SER A 237 -5.85 -61.24 -7.28
C SER A 237 -4.58 -62.04 -6.94
N TYR A 238 -4.42 -62.53 -5.70
CA TYR A 238 -3.26 -63.34 -5.32
C TYR A 238 -3.16 -64.62 -6.15
N GLU A 239 -4.28 -65.31 -6.32
CA GLU A 239 -4.32 -66.53 -7.12
C GLU A 239 -4.15 -66.25 -8.61
N THR A 240 -4.73 -65.15 -9.10
CA THR A 240 -4.52 -64.69 -10.47
C THR A 240 -3.04 -64.44 -10.75
N ASN A 241 -2.35 -63.75 -9.86
CA ASN A 241 -0.91 -63.46 -9.99
C ASN A 241 -0.06 -64.73 -9.88
N ARG A 242 -0.45 -65.68 -9.04
CA ARG A 242 0.21 -66.98 -8.95
C ARG A 242 0.08 -67.78 -10.24
N HIS A 243 -1.11 -67.81 -10.84
CA HIS A 243 -1.37 -68.61 -12.04
C HIS A 243 -0.82 -67.97 -13.32
N ILE A 244 -1.01 -66.65 -13.48
CA ILE A 244 -0.62 -65.90 -14.68
C ILE A 244 0.84 -65.47 -14.61
N LEU A 245 1.21 -64.78 -13.53
CA LEU A 245 2.53 -64.15 -13.36
C LEU A 245 3.55 -65.06 -12.64
N LYS A 246 3.13 -66.25 -12.21
CA LYS A 246 3.98 -67.24 -11.51
C LYS A 246 4.64 -66.72 -10.23
N VAL A 247 4.06 -65.71 -9.58
CA VAL A 247 4.59 -65.13 -8.34
C VAL A 247 4.16 -65.95 -7.13
N SER A 248 5.11 -66.35 -6.28
CA SER A 248 4.82 -67.14 -5.08
C SER A 248 4.09 -66.33 -4.01
N PHE A 249 3.33 -66.98 -3.12
CA PHE A 249 2.64 -66.28 -2.02
C PHE A 249 3.59 -65.45 -1.12
N PRO A 250 4.75 -65.98 -0.69
CA PRO A 250 5.71 -65.18 0.06
C PRO A 250 6.18 -63.91 -0.69
N ASP A 251 6.40 -63.99 -2.00
CA ASP A 251 6.83 -62.83 -2.81
C ASP A 251 5.69 -61.83 -2.98
N GLN A 252 4.47 -62.32 -3.14
CA GLN A 252 3.24 -61.51 -3.17
C GLN A 252 3.02 -60.78 -1.83
N ASP A 253 3.30 -61.42 -0.69
CA ASP A 253 3.20 -60.76 0.60
C ASP A 253 4.27 -59.67 0.81
N ARG A 254 5.49 -59.87 0.29
CA ARG A 254 6.50 -58.79 0.25
C ARG A 254 6.06 -57.65 -0.66
N ALA A 255 5.44 -57.96 -1.80
CA ALA A 255 4.87 -56.94 -2.67
C ALA A 255 3.75 -56.15 -1.96
N LEU A 256 2.91 -56.81 -1.16
CA LEU A 256 1.82 -56.15 -0.44
C LEU A 256 2.34 -55.26 0.70
N LEU A 257 3.44 -55.64 1.34
CA LEU A 257 4.16 -54.74 2.25
C LEU A 257 4.65 -53.47 1.51
N GLY A 258 5.14 -53.62 0.27
CA GLY A 258 5.48 -52.49 -0.61
C GLY A 258 4.28 -51.57 -0.90
N VAL A 259 3.10 -52.15 -1.12
CA VAL A 259 1.84 -51.38 -1.28
C VAL A 259 1.48 -50.61 -0.01
N ILE A 260 1.55 -51.24 1.18
CA ILE A 260 1.30 -50.57 2.46
C ILE A 260 2.28 -49.38 2.64
N GLY A 261 3.56 -49.58 2.30
CA GLY A 261 4.56 -48.51 2.31
C GLY A 261 4.23 -47.39 1.33
N ALA A 262 3.87 -47.71 0.10
CA ALA A 262 3.54 -46.73 -0.95
C ALA A 262 2.25 -45.95 -0.66
N MET A 263 1.29 -46.53 0.05
CA MET A 263 0.08 -45.83 0.50
C MET A 263 0.40 -44.62 1.38
N LYS A 264 1.56 -44.59 2.06
CA LYS A 264 2.00 -43.40 2.81
C LYS A 264 2.17 -42.16 1.92
N GLY A 265 2.68 -42.33 0.71
CA GLY A 265 2.74 -41.23 -0.27
C GLY A 265 1.37 -40.80 -0.77
N LYS A 266 0.41 -41.74 -0.84
CA LYS A 266 -0.98 -41.46 -1.20
C LYS A 266 -1.73 -40.68 -0.13
N LEU A 267 -1.41 -40.94 1.14
CA LEU A 267 -1.89 -40.11 2.24
C LEU A 267 -1.60 -38.65 1.92
N GLU A 268 -0.34 -38.25 1.69
CA GLU A 268 0.01 -36.85 1.39
C GLU A 268 -0.73 -36.30 0.15
N ALA A 269 -0.79 -37.07 -0.93
CA ALA A 269 -1.39 -36.67 -2.20
C ALA A 269 -2.92 -36.48 -2.16
N ASP A 270 -3.65 -37.22 -1.32
CA ASP A 270 -5.10 -37.14 -1.20
C ASP A 270 -5.54 -36.95 0.27
N PRO A 271 -5.55 -35.68 0.75
CA PRO A 271 -5.94 -35.35 2.12
C PRO A 271 -7.33 -35.79 2.51
N ALA A 272 -8.28 -35.72 1.57
CA ALA A 272 -9.70 -35.90 1.85
C ALA A 272 -10.01 -37.33 2.29
N ASN A 273 -9.23 -38.30 1.81
CA ASN A 273 -9.46 -39.72 2.03
C ASN A 273 -8.47 -40.36 3.03
N ALA A 274 -7.70 -39.54 3.78
CA ALA A 274 -6.66 -40.04 4.69
C ALA A 274 -7.17 -41.07 5.72
N ASP A 275 -8.39 -40.91 6.22
CA ASP A 275 -9.04 -41.86 7.13
C ASP A 275 -9.30 -43.21 6.47
N GLN A 276 -9.78 -43.19 5.22
CA GLN A 276 -10.05 -44.39 4.44
C GLN A 276 -8.74 -45.09 4.10
N TYR A 277 -7.68 -44.36 3.75
CA TYR A 277 -6.36 -44.96 3.54
C TYR A 277 -5.85 -45.67 4.79
N LEU A 278 -5.96 -45.06 5.98
CA LEU A 278 -5.59 -45.71 7.24
C LEU A 278 -6.42 -46.97 7.50
N ALA A 279 -7.73 -46.89 7.30
CA ALA A 279 -8.62 -48.04 7.49
C ALA A 279 -8.30 -49.19 6.52
N VAL A 280 -7.99 -48.88 5.26
CA VAL A 280 -7.57 -49.88 4.25
C VAL A 280 -6.22 -50.49 4.61
N VAL A 281 -5.23 -49.72 5.08
CA VAL A 281 -3.95 -50.27 5.55
C VAL A 281 -4.17 -51.28 6.68
N LYS A 282 -5.00 -50.94 7.67
CA LYS A 282 -5.36 -51.85 8.76
C LYS A 282 -6.08 -53.10 8.27
N ALA A 283 -7.02 -52.94 7.33
CA ALA A 283 -7.73 -54.07 6.73
C ALA A 283 -6.79 -54.99 5.94
N LEU A 284 -5.86 -54.43 5.14
CA LEU A 284 -4.87 -55.22 4.39
C LEU A 284 -3.95 -56.01 5.32
N ALA A 285 -3.51 -55.39 6.43
CA ALA A 285 -2.63 -56.00 7.42
C ALA A 285 -3.34 -57.08 8.27
N GLY A 286 -4.58 -56.80 8.69
CA GLY A 286 -5.33 -57.58 9.68
C GLY A 286 -6.34 -58.59 9.14
N THR A 287 -6.67 -58.58 7.84
CA THR A 287 -7.59 -59.57 7.25
C THR A 287 -6.88 -60.91 6.99
N ASP A 288 -7.57 -62.02 7.28
CA ASP A 288 -7.07 -63.38 7.01
C ASP A 288 -6.78 -63.59 5.52
N ARG A 289 -5.60 -64.13 5.22
CA ARG A 289 -5.25 -64.64 3.88
C ARG A 289 -5.86 -66.01 3.67
N VAL A 290 -6.30 -66.31 2.45
CA VAL A 290 -6.81 -67.63 2.05
C VAL A 290 -6.09 -68.12 0.79
N ASP A 291 -5.84 -69.42 0.68
CA ASP A 291 -5.32 -70.05 -0.54
C ASP A 291 -6.46 -70.48 -1.51
N ALA A 292 -6.11 -70.98 -2.70
CA ALA A 292 -7.04 -71.51 -3.71
C ALA A 292 -8.00 -72.59 -3.19
N GLN A 293 -7.64 -73.28 -2.11
CA GLN A 293 -8.43 -74.33 -1.48
C GLN A 293 -9.32 -73.78 -0.34
N GLY A 294 -9.32 -72.46 -0.13
CA GLY A 294 -10.05 -71.79 0.94
C GLY A 294 -9.43 -71.97 2.32
N LYS A 295 -8.21 -72.51 2.41
CA LYS A 295 -7.50 -72.70 3.68
C LYS A 295 -6.93 -71.36 4.14
N LYS A 296 -7.21 -71.00 5.39
CA LYS A 296 -6.69 -69.78 6.01
C LYS A 296 -5.17 -69.88 6.21
N LEU A 297 -4.44 -68.91 5.65
CA LEU A 297 -3.01 -68.69 5.81
C LEU A 297 -2.69 -67.68 6.94
N GLY A 298 -3.72 -67.17 7.64
CA GLY A 298 -3.60 -66.17 8.70
C GLY A 298 -3.39 -64.75 8.18
N THR A 299 -3.31 -63.77 9.07
CA THR A 299 -3.12 -62.34 8.73
C THR A 299 -1.70 -62.04 8.25
N LEU A 300 -1.49 -60.87 7.64
CA LEU A 300 -0.13 -60.43 7.30
C LEU A 300 0.70 -60.14 8.55
N GLU A 301 0.09 -59.49 9.55
CA GLU A 301 0.72 -59.21 10.85
C GLU A 301 1.08 -60.49 11.61
N GLY A 302 0.28 -61.55 11.48
CA GLY A 302 0.52 -62.85 12.08
C GLY A 302 1.54 -63.71 11.33
N SER A 303 2.09 -63.24 10.20
CA SER A 303 3.07 -63.99 9.41
C SER A 303 4.42 -64.06 10.12
N SER A 304 5.00 -65.25 10.28
CA SER A 304 6.30 -65.43 10.94
C SER A 304 7.49 -64.82 10.17
N THR A 305 7.34 -64.61 8.85
CA THR A 305 8.42 -64.11 8.00
C THR A 305 8.44 -62.60 7.85
N ILE A 306 7.27 -61.94 7.89
CA ILE A 306 7.13 -60.51 7.58
C ILE A 306 6.23 -59.75 8.56
N GLY A 307 5.60 -60.41 9.51
CA GLY A 307 4.68 -59.80 10.50
C GLY A 307 5.27 -58.58 11.20
N PRO A 308 6.51 -58.65 11.74
CA PRO A 308 7.15 -57.48 12.36
C PRO A 308 7.32 -56.28 11.41
N GLN A 309 7.58 -56.53 10.12
CA GLN A 309 7.74 -55.49 9.12
C GLN A 309 6.39 -54.85 8.78
N VAL A 310 5.32 -55.65 8.71
CA VAL A 310 3.96 -55.16 8.49
C VAL A 310 3.52 -54.29 9.67
N SER A 311 3.68 -54.75 10.91
CA SER A 311 3.33 -53.96 12.09
C SER A 311 4.11 -52.64 12.18
N ALA A 312 5.40 -52.65 11.84
CA ALA A 312 6.20 -51.44 11.76
C ALA A 312 5.71 -50.48 10.66
N ALA A 313 5.30 -51.01 9.50
CA ALA A 313 4.74 -50.21 8.42
C ALA A 313 3.38 -49.58 8.79
N VAL A 314 2.49 -50.34 9.44
CA VAL A 314 1.20 -49.84 9.95
C VAL A 314 1.43 -48.74 11.00
N ALA A 315 2.32 -48.95 11.97
CA ALA A 315 2.62 -47.94 12.99
C ALA A 315 3.23 -46.66 12.39
N SER A 316 4.13 -46.80 11.39
CA SER A 316 4.69 -45.67 10.64
C SER A 316 3.61 -44.90 9.88
N PHE A 317 2.62 -45.60 9.32
CA PHE A 317 1.47 -44.99 8.65
C PHE A 317 0.57 -44.23 9.65
N GLU A 318 0.26 -44.82 10.80
CA GLU A 318 -0.50 -44.18 11.88
C GLU A 318 0.17 -42.91 12.38
N ALA A 319 1.50 -42.94 12.59
CA ALA A 319 2.26 -41.78 13.00
C ALA A 319 2.22 -40.66 11.94
N ALA A 320 2.34 -41.00 10.66
CA ALA A 320 2.24 -40.04 9.56
C ALA A 320 0.84 -39.41 9.45
N TYR A 321 -0.21 -40.23 9.60
CA TYR A 321 -1.58 -39.76 9.67
C TYR A 321 -1.80 -38.80 10.86
N GLY A 322 -1.30 -39.16 12.05
CA GLY A 322 -1.39 -38.34 13.27
C GLY A 322 -0.72 -36.98 13.10
N GLN A 323 0.53 -36.94 12.62
CA GLN A 323 1.24 -35.68 12.35
C GLN A 323 0.48 -34.77 11.39
N ARG A 324 -0.14 -35.35 10.36
CA ARG A 324 -0.90 -34.59 9.39
C ARG A 324 -2.18 -34.00 9.98
N ARG A 325 -2.93 -34.81 10.73
CA ARG A 325 -4.13 -34.34 11.44
C ARG A 325 -3.77 -33.18 12.37
N ASP A 326 -2.69 -33.33 13.12
CA ASP A 326 -2.24 -32.29 14.05
C ASP A 326 -1.88 -30.99 13.31
N ARG A 327 -1.17 -31.06 12.17
CA ARG A 327 -0.92 -29.88 11.31
C ARG A 327 -2.22 -29.23 10.82
N ALA A 328 -3.17 -30.01 10.29
CA ALA A 328 -4.44 -29.49 9.81
C ALA A 328 -5.23 -28.77 10.93
N THR A 329 -5.17 -29.29 12.15
CA THR A 329 -5.80 -28.62 13.30
C THR A 329 -5.09 -27.32 13.69
N VAL A 330 -3.76 -27.27 13.62
CA VAL A 330 -2.98 -26.04 13.87
C VAL A 330 -3.30 -24.98 12.82
N ASP A 331 -3.34 -25.35 11.54
CA ASP A 331 -3.65 -24.43 10.44
C ASP A 331 -5.07 -23.87 10.58
N ALA A 332 -6.05 -24.71 10.93
CA ALA A 332 -7.42 -24.28 11.20
C ALA A 332 -7.49 -23.30 12.37
N LYS A 333 -6.79 -23.57 13.49
CA LYS A 333 -6.70 -22.66 14.64
C LYS A 333 -6.11 -21.31 14.25
N HIS A 334 -5.03 -21.31 13.48
CA HIS A 334 -4.42 -20.07 12.99
C HIS A 334 -5.38 -19.29 12.09
N GLY A 335 -6.13 -19.99 11.22
CA GLY A 335 -7.17 -19.40 10.39
C GLY A 335 -8.25 -18.69 11.22
N PHE A 336 -8.80 -19.36 12.24
CA PHE A 336 -9.80 -18.75 13.13
C PHE A 336 -9.23 -17.58 13.93
N TRP A 337 -8.00 -17.69 14.43
CA TRP A 337 -7.34 -16.59 15.11
C TRP A 337 -7.17 -15.37 14.19
N SER A 338 -6.73 -15.56 12.95
CA SER A 338 -6.58 -14.48 11.96
C SER A 338 -7.92 -13.82 11.58
N GLN A 339 -9.00 -14.61 11.52
CA GLN A 339 -10.34 -14.04 11.29
C GLN A 339 -10.83 -13.25 12.52
N ALA A 340 -10.63 -13.78 13.72
CA ALA A 340 -10.99 -13.12 14.97
C ALA A 340 -10.21 -11.80 15.16
N ASP A 341 -8.91 -11.79 14.88
CA ASP A 341 -8.08 -10.58 14.96
C ASP A 341 -8.59 -9.48 14.02
N ARG A 342 -9.16 -9.86 12.86
CA ARG A 342 -9.79 -8.95 11.90
C ARG A 342 -11.25 -8.59 12.20
N GLY A 343 -11.88 -9.20 13.20
CA GLY A 343 -13.31 -9.01 13.46
C GLY A 343 -14.25 -9.72 12.46
N GLU A 344 -13.72 -10.68 11.69
CA GLU A 344 -14.39 -11.39 10.58
C GLU A 344 -14.61 -12.88 10.90
N LEU A 345 -14.50 -13.29 12.16
CA LEU A 345 -14.64 -14.70 12.56
C LEU A 345 -16.00 -15.27 12.15
N ASP A 346 -15.98 -16.38 11.43
CA ASP A 346 -17.16 -17.23 11.24
C ASP A 346 -17.36 -18.11 12.48
N GLU A 347 -18.19 -17.61 13.38
CA GLU A 347 -18.52 -18.26 14.65
C GLU A 347 -19.15 -19.65 14.46
N LYS A 348 -19.89 -19.86 13.35
CA LYS A 348 -20.51 -21.15 13.04
C LYS A 348 -19.46 -22.17 12.62
N SER A 349 -18.51 -21.77 11.77
CA SER A 349 -17.40 -22.63 11.36
C SER A 349 -16.48 -22.97 12.54
N LEU A 350 -16.20 -22.00 13.41
CA LEU A 350 -15.42 -22.24 14.64
C LEU A 350 -16.12 -23.25 15.56
N ARG A 351 -17.45 -23.09 15.77
CA ARG A 351 -18.23 -24.02 16.57
C ARG A 351 -18.25 -25.43 15.96
N THR A 352 -18.45 -25.53 14.66
CA THR A 352 -18.44 -26.81 13.94
C THR A 352 -17.07 -27.51 14.10
N PHE A 353 -15.98 -26.75 13.99
CA PHE A 353 -14.63 -27.29 14.21
C PHE A 353 -14.41 -27.80 15.64
N PHE A 354 -14.93 -27.09 16.65
CA PHE A 354 -14.83 -27.45 18.06
C PHE A 354 -15.66 -28.69 18.42
N ASP A 355 -16.87 -28.80 17.86
CA ASP A 355 -17.81 -29.90 18.13
C ASP A 355 -17.46 -31.20 17.37
N GLU A 356 -16.64 -31.12 16.30
CA GLU A 356 -16.25 -32.26 15.47
C GLU A 356 -15.41 -33.30 16.26
N PRO A 357 -15.85 -34.56 16.39
CA PRO A 357 -15.14 -35.59 17.15
C PRO A 357 -13.69 -35.82 16.73
N ARG A 358 -13.37 -35.59 15.45
CA ARG A 358 -12.01 -35.74 14.89
C ARG A 358 -11.02 -34.69 15.42
N ASN A 359 -11.54 -33.54 15.86
CA ASN A 359 -10.75 -32.43 16.39
C ASN A 359 -10.78 -32.39 17.93
N LYS A 360 -11.34 -33.41 18.58
CA LYS A 360 -11.46 -33.46 20.04
C LYS A 360 -10.07 -33.34 20.68
N GLY A 361 -9.89 -32.30 21.50
CA GLY A 361 -8.61 -31.99 22.17
C GLY A 361 -7.68 -31.08 21.36
N ALA A 362 -7.99 -30.75 20.10
CA ALA A 362 -7.21 -29.79 19.31
C ALA A 362 -7.37 -28.35 19.81
N MET A 363 -8.54 -28.03 20.34
CA MET A 363 -8.88 -26.72 20.89
C MET A 363 -9.52 -26.89 22.27
N THR A 364 -9.08 -26.07 23.23
CA THR A 364 -9.71 -25.99 24.56
C THR A 364 -10.91 -25.05 24.54
N GLU A 365 -11.86 -25.24 25.46
CA GLU A 365 -12.99 -24.31 25.64
C GLU A 365 -12.50 -22.86 25.88
N GLY A 366 -11.37 -22.70 26.60
CA GLY A 366 -10.78 -21.39 26.84
C GLY A 366 -10.28 -20.71 25.55
N GLU A 367 -9.69 -21.47 24.63
CA GLU A 367 -9.27 -20.95 23.32
C GLU A 367 -10.47 -20.58 22.44
N TYR A 368 -11.52 -21.42 22.42
CA TYR A 368 -12.76 -21.14 21.71
C TYR A 368 -13.39 -19.81 22.16
N GLN A 369 -13.58 -19.65 23.48
CA GLN A 369 -14.08 -18.41 24.07
C GLN A 369 -13.13 -17.22 23.85
N GLY A 370 -11.82 -17.48 23.81
CA GLY A 370 -10.79 -16.48 23.53
C GLY A 370 -10.93 -15.87 22.13
N TYR A 371 -11.19 -16.69 21.11
CA TYR A 371 -11.39 -16.22 19.73
C TYR A 371 -12.67 -15.38 19.59
N LEU A 372 -13.77 -15.77 20.25
CA LEU A 372 -15.00 -14.97 20.25
C LEU A 372 -14.78 -13.58 20.85
N ARG A 373 -14.12 -13.49 22.02
CA ARG A 373 -13.81 -12.20 22.66
C ARG A 373 -12.84 -11.34 21.84
N LEU A 374 -11.85 -11.97 21.21
CA LEU A 374 -10.94 -11.27 20.31
C LEU A 374 -11.71 -10.65 19.13
N ASN A 375 -12.60 -11.42 18.51
CA ASN A 375 -13.46 -10.96 17.41
C ASN A 375 -14.33 -9.77 17.80
N GLU A 376 -14.99 -9.82 18.96
CA GLU A 376 -15.80 -8.71 19.49
C GLU A 376 -14.96 -7.46 19.72
N ARG A 377 -13.77 -7.61 20.33
CA ARG A 377 -12.84 -6.50 20.57
C ARG A 377 -12.37 -5.86 19.28
N SER A 378 -12.01 -6.67 18.27
CA SER A 378 -11.57 -6.18 16.97
C SER A 378 -12.69 -5.45 16.21
N ARG A 379 -13.92 -5.99 16.24
CA ARG A 379 -15.11 -5.30 15.69
C ARG A 379 -15.35 -3.95 16.36
N ALA A 380 -15.27 -3.89 17.69
CA ALA A 380 -15.42 -2.65 18.44
C ALA A 380 -14.33 -1.62 18.08
N SER A 381 -13.08 -2.06 17.92
CA SER A 381 -11.97 -1.21 17.50
C SER A 381 -12.17 -0.63 16.09
N LEU A 382 -12.53 -1.48 15.12
CA LEU A 382 -12.79 -1.05 13.74
C LEU A 382 -13.99 -0.09 13.66
N ALA A 383 -15.04 -0.35 14.42
CA ALA A 383 -16.19 0.56 14.51
C ALA A 383 -15.78 1.92 15.08
N ALA A 384 -14.95 1.95 16.13
CA ALA A 384 -14.43 3.18 16.71
C ALA A 384 -13.52 3.96 15.74
N GLU A 385 -12.68 3.27 14.96
CA GLU A 385 -11.85 3.91 13.94
C GLU A 385 -12.69 4.50 12.81
N ARG A 386 -13.69 3.76 12.31
CA ARG A 386 -14.63 4.27 11.29
C ARG A 386 -15.42 5.48 11.81
N ALA A 387 -15.86 5.45 13.05
CA ALA A 387 -16.53 6.59 13.69
C ALA A 387 -15.61 7.82 13.77
N LYS A 388 -14.34 7.64 14.15
CA LYS A 388 -13.34 8.73 14.15
C LYS A 388 -13.08 9.29 12.76
N GLN A 389 -13.01 8.44 11.73
CA GLN A 389 -12.83 8.89 10.34
C GLN A 389 -14.06 9.67 9.84
N ALA A 390 -15.27 9.16 10.11
CA ALA A 390 -16.51 9.85 9.77
C ALA A 390 -16.63 11.20 10.49
N ALA A 391 -16.27 11.29 11.77
CA ALA A 391 -16.24 12.54 12.53
C ALA A 391 -15.24 13.56 11.94
N LYS A 392 -14.07 13.11 11.49
CA LYS A 392 -13.08 13.98 10.82
C LYS A 392 -13.59 14.54 9.49
N GLU A 393 -14.21 13.72 8.65
CA GLU A 393 -14.80 14.20 7.39
C GLU A 393 -15.97 15.16 7.67
N LEU A 394 -16.80 14.87 8.68
CA LEU A 394 -17.87 15.77 9.10
C LEU A 394 -17.34 17.13 9.59
N GLU A 395 -16.30 17.17 10.43
CA GLU A 395 -15.67 18.42 10.88
C GLU A 395 -15.21 19.25 9.68
N LYS A 396 -14.55 18.60 8.72
CA LYS A 396 -14.02 19.24 7.51
C LYS A 396 -15.13 19.79 6.62
N ASP A 397 -16.21 19.05 6.43
CA ASP A 397 -17.33 19.49 5.60
C ASP A 397 -18.13 20.61 6.26
N GLN A 398 -18.36 20.53 7.58
CA GLN A 398 -18.94 21.64 8.35
C GLN A 398 -18.06 22.88 8.28
N ARG A 399 -16.73 22.73 8.42
CA ARG A 399 -15.81 23.86 8.33
C ARG A 399 -15.82 24.52 6.95
N LYS A 400 -15.78 23.73 5.87
CA LYS A 400 -15.89 24.26 4.50
C LYS A 400 -17.20 25.00 4.27
N LEU A 401 -18.32 24.48 4.78
CA LEU A 401 -19.62 25.14 4.69
C LEU A 401 -19.59 26.50 5.40
N LEU A 402 -19.03 26.57 6.61
CA LEU A 402 -18.86 27.82 7.34
C LEU A 402 -17.99 28.82 6.58
N ASP A 403 -16.83 28.37 6.07
CA ASP A 403 -15.91 29.24 5.33
C ASP A 403 -16.59 29.77 4.04
N SER A 404 -17.40 28.95 3.35
CA SER A 404 -18.19 29.38 2.19
C SER A 404 -19.27 30.40 2.59
N GLN A 405 -20.02 30.15 3.66
CA GLN A 405 -21.03 31.08 4.16
C GLN A 405 -20.41 32.42 4.58
N ALA A 406 -19.22 32.38 5.17
CA ALA A 406 -18.47 33.56 5.55
C ALA A 406 -18.02 34.35 4.31
N LEU A 407 -17.52 33.67 3.27
CA LEU A 407 -17.19 34.32 1.99
C LEU A 407 -18.43 34.97 1.33
N ASP A 408 -19.57 34.28 1.32
CA ASP A 408 -20.84 34.80 0.81
C ASP A 408 -21.36 36.00 1.63
N ALA A 409 -21.11 36.02 2.93
CA ALA A 409 -21.35 37.19 3.77
C ALA A 409 -20.41 38.34 3.40
N GLY A 410 -19.14 38.05 3.10
CA GLY A 410 -18.17 38.99 2.53
C GLY A 410 -18.65 39.65 1.26
N ASP A 411 -19.12 38.86 0.29
CA ASP A 411 -19.59 39.39 -0.99
C ASP A 411 -20.82 40.29 -0.82
N ARG A 412 -21.64 40.03 0.20
CA ARG A 412 -22.80 40.86 0.58
C ARG A 412 -22.45 42.06 1.46
N GLY A 413 -21.21 42.21 1.91
CA GLY A 413 -20.81 43.31 2.80
C GLY A 413 -21.24 43.13 4.26
N SER A 414 -21.50 41.89 4.69
CA SER A 414 -22.10 41.57 5.99
C SER A 414 -21.17 40.72 6.87
N LEU A 415 -19.85 40.74 6.68
CA LEU A 415 -18.92 39.96 7.53
C LEU A 415 -19.00 40.28 9.02
N TRP A 416 -19.31 41.54 9.34
CA TRP A 416 -19.50 41.98 10.71
C TRP A 416 -20.76 41.37 11.36
N THR A 417 -21.63 40.69 10.60
CA THR A 417 -22.83 40.01 11.10
C THR A 417 -22.62 38.57 11.56
N LEU A 418 -21.44 37.99 11.27
CA LEU A 418 -21.12 36.61 11.63
C LEU A 418 -21.09 36.41 13.15
N LYS A 419 -21.53 35.22 13.59
CA LYS A 419 -21.59 34.79 14.99
C LYS A 419 -20.72 33.56 15.19
N ASP A 420 -20.31 33.31 16.42
CA ASP A 420 -19.66 32.07 16.81
C ASP A 420 -20.58 30.88 16.47
N GLN A 421 -20.01 29.84 15.87
CA GLN A 421 -20.76 28.63 15.49
C GLN A 421 -20.04 27.39 16.00
N ASP A 422 -20.79 26.49 16.62
CA ASP A 422 -20.25 25.22 17.09
C ASP A 422 -20.28 24.18 15.97
N ILE A 423 -19.14 23.57 15.70
CA ILE A 423 -18.99 22.42 14.80
C ILE A 423 -18.65 21.16 15.59
N THR A 424 -18.90 20.00 15.02
CA THR A 424 -18.50 18.72 15.61
C THR A 424 -17.04 18.48 15.29
N ALA A 425 -16.19 18.40 16.31
CA ALA A 425 -14.78 18.08 16.18
C ALA A 425 -14.55 16.60 15.86
N ALA A 426 -13.34 16.27 15.40
CA ALA A 426 -12.89 14.92 15.07
C ALA A 426 -13.01 13.89 16.23
N ASN A 427 -13.11 14.35 17.48
CA ASN A 427 -13.33 13.51 18.66
C ASN A 427 -14.82 13.39 19.05
N GLY A 428 -15.73 14.02 18.31
CA GLY A 428 -17.17 14.07 18.57
C GLY A 428 -17.60 15.20 19.50
N GLU A 429 -16.69 16.01 20.04
CA GLU A 429 -17.02 17.13 20.92
C GLU A 429 -17.41 18.38 20.12
N ALA A 430 -18.13 19.30 20.75
CA ALA A 430 -18.41 20.61 20.16
C ALA A 430 -17.15 21.48 20.17
N LYS A 431 -16.82 22.07 19.02
CA LYS A 431 -15.73 23.03 18.85
C LYS A 431 -16.31 24.32 18.28
N THR A 432 -16.15 25.41 19.01
CA THR A 432 -16.62 26.72 18.59
C THR A 432 -15.64 27.32 17.57
N VAL A 433 -16.16 27.69 16.40
CA VAL A 433 -15.47 28.51 15.41
C VAL A 433 -15.93 29.95 15.63
N SER A 434 -14.99 30.81 16.04
CA SER A 434 -15.34 32.20 16.37
C SER A 434 -15.75 32.99 15.13
N ALA A 435 -16.55 34.05 15.32
CA ALA A 435 -16.89 34.99 14.27
C ALA A 435 -15.64 35.61 13.62
N LYS A 436 -14.59 35.83 14.42
CA LYS A 436 -13.30 36.32 13.92
C LYS A 436 -12.62 35.30 13.00
N ASP A 437 -12.60 34.02 13.38
CA ASP A 437 -12.01 32.97 12.52
C ASP A 437 -12.75 32.86 11.19
N GLN A 438 -14.08 33.03 11.21
CA GLN A 438 -14.90 33.04 9.99
C GLN A 438 -14.60 34.28 9.13
N GLN A 439 -14.43 35.47 9.73
CA GLN A 439 -14.03 36.69 9.01
C GLN A 439 -12.64 36.53 8.38
N ASP A 440 -11.66 36.00 9.12
CA ASP A 440 -10.31 35.77 8.63
C ASP A 440 -10.31 34.72 7.50
N ALA A 441 -11.14 33.68 7.60
CA ALA A 441 -11.34 32.69 6.53
C ALA A 441 -11.97 33.32 5.28
N ALA A 442 -12.96 34.20 5.43
CA ALA A 442 -13.56 34.92 4.32
C ALA A 442 -12.56 35.86 3.62
N VAL A 443 -11.71 36.56 4.40
CA VAL A 443 -10.62 37.39 3.85
C VAL A 443 -9.65 36.52 3.04
N SER A 444 -9.22 35.38 3.59
CA SER A 444 -8.33 34.45 2.87
C SER A 444 -8.99 33.94 1.59
N GLY A 445 -10.22 33.43 1.68
CA GLY A 445 -10.95 32.89 0.52
C GLY A 445 -11.20 33.94 -0.56
N PHE A 446 -11.46 35.19 -0.18
CA PHE A 446 -11.58 36.30 -1.13
C PHE A 446 -10.25 36.59 -1.82
N LEU A 447 -9.14 36.66 -1.07
CA LEU A 447 -7.81 36.92 -1.63
C LEU A 447 -7.35 35.78 -2.55
N ASP A 448 -7.60 34.53 -2.17
CA ASP A 448 -7.31 33.34 -2.99
C ASP A 448 -8.10 33.37 -4.30
N ARG A 449 -9.40 33.70 -4.21
CA ARG A 449 -10.26 33.89 -5.39
C ARG A 449 -9.73 35.01 -6.28
N GLU A 450 -9.32 36.14 -5.71
CA GLU A 450 -8.77 37.26 -6.48
C GLU A 450 -7.42 36.93 -7.11
N GLN A 451 -6.54 36.19 -6.44
CA GLN A 451 -5.28 35.73 -7.01
C GLN A 451 -5.55 34.78 -8.19
N PHE A 452 -6.51 33.86 -8.04
CA PHE A 452 -6.93 32.97 -9.11
C PHE A 452 -7.48 33.76 -10.31
N VAL A 453 -8.40 34.70 -10.08
CA VAL A 453 -8.97 35.57 -11.12
C VAL A 453 -7.90 36.43 -11.78
N ALA A 454 -6.97 37.00 -11.02
CA ALA A 454 -5.87 37.80 -11.56
C ALA A 454 -4.92 36.95 -12.43
N SER A 455 -4.65 35.69 -12.04
CA SER A 455 -3.78 34.79 -12.79
C SER A 455 -4.39 34.31 -14.13
N ARG A 456 -5.72 34.15 -14.20
CA ARG A 456 -6.43 33.61 -15.38
C ARG A 456 -7.28 34.62 -16.14
N GLY A 457 -7.41 35.85 -15.66
CA GLY A 457 -8.22 36.89 -16.29
C GLY A 457 -7.70 37.26 -17.69
N ALA A 458 -8.58 37.84 -18.51
CA ALA A 458 -8.20 38.40 -19.80
C ALA A 458 -7.48 39.75 -19.61
N GLY A 459 -6.59 40.11 -20.56
CA GLY A 459 -5.88 41.39 -20.58
C GLY A 459 -4.40 41.32 -20.20
N THR A 460 -3.72 42.46 -20.27
CA THR A 460 -2.30 42.56 -19.91
C THR A 460 -2.10 42.38 -18.40
N PRO A 461 -0.89 41.99 -17.92
CA PRO A 461 -0.63 41.88 -16.47
C PRO A 461 -1.02 43.16 -15.69
N ALA A 462 -0.71 44.34 -16.22
CA ALA A 462 -1.06 45.61 -15.60
C ALA A 462 -2.58 45.86 -15.52
N GLN A 463 -3.34 45.49 -16.56
CA GLN A 463 -4.80 45.61 -16.55
C GLN A 463 -5.44 44.66 -15.51
N ARG A 464 -4.91 43.45 -15.38
CA ARG A 464 -5.39 42.46 -14.40
C ARG A 464 -5.10 42.89 -12.97
N GLU A 465 -3.91 43.43 -12.72
CA GLU A 465 -3.56 44.01 -11.43
C GLU A 465 -4.47 45.18 -11.07
N ALA A 466 -4.71 46.11 -12.00
CA ALA A 466 -5.60 47.26 -11.76
C ALA A 466 -7.04 46.83 -11.47
N ALA A 467 -7.57 45.85 -12.21
CA ALA A 467 -8.91 45.31 -11.97
C ALA A 467 -9.01 44.56 -10.63
N SER A 468 -7.99 43.79 -10.26
CA SER A 468 -7.95 43.12 -8.95
C SER A 468 -7.83 44.13 -7.81
N PHE A 469 -7.00 45.17 -7.97
CA PHE A 469 -6.90 46.25 -7.00
C PHE A 469 -8.26 46.92 -6.77
N ALA A 470 -9.00 47.26 -7.83
CA ALA A 470 -10.34 47.86 -7.71
C ALA A 470 -11.33 46.95 -6.97
N ARG A 471 -11.38 45.65 -7.29
CA ARG A 471 -12.26 44.69 -6.60
C ARG A 471 -11.87 44.49 -5.14
N LYS A 472 -10.56 44.39 -4.84
CA LYS A 472 -10.06 44.34 -3.46
C LYS A 472 -10.49 45.60 -2.70
N VAL A 473 -10.30 46.79 -3.27
CA VAL A 473 -10.71 48.06 -2.64
C VAL A 473 -12.20 48.07 -2.33
N GLU A 474 -13.04 47.67 -3.28
CA GLU A 474 -14.50 47.59 -3.08
C GLU A 474 -14.87 46.63 -1.94
N TRP A 475 -14.35 45.40 -1.99
CA TRP A 475 -14.69 44.36 -1.03
C TRP A 475 -14.24 44.71 0.40
N PHE A 476 -13.00 45.17 0.56
CA PHE A 476 -12.47 45.54 1.89
C PHE A 476 -13.14 46.80 2.44
N SER A 477 -13.45 47.79 1.59
CA SER A 477 -14.18 48.99 2.02
C SER A 477 -15.60 48.65 2.47
N ARG A 478 -16.29 47.75 1.77
CA ARG A 478 -17.65 47.32 2.11
C ARG A 478 -17.72 46.56 3.42
N ASN A 479 -16.72 45.74 3.72
CA ASN A 479 -16.69 44.87 4.89
C ASN A 479 -15.97 45.47 6.11
N GLY A 480 -15.29 46.61 5.96
CA GLY A 480 -14.49 47.21 7.03
C GLY A 480 -13.35 46.31 7.52
N GLN A 481 -12.79 45.48 6.64
CA GLN A 481 -11.71 44.55 6.95
C GLN A 481 -10.36 45.06 6.47
N GLU A 482 -9.30 44.63 7.16
CA GLU A 482 -7.92 44.91 6.74
C GLU A 482 -7.47 43.91 5.67
N ASN A 483 -6.70 44.40 4.71
CA ASN A 483 -6.01 43.57 3.73
C ASN A 483 -4.61 43.36 4.32
N PRO A 484 -4.25 42.11 4.68
CA PRO A 484 -3.00 41.82 5.35
C PRO A 484 -1.77 42.26 4.52
N GLU A 485 -1.82 42.13 3.19
CA GLU A 485 -0.73 42.52 2.29
C GLU A 485 -0.49 44.04 2.34
N TRP A 486 -1.56 44.83 2.21
CA TRP A 486 -1.46 46.29 2.18
C TRP A 486 -1.06 46.85 3.54
N SER A 487 -1.68 46.37 4.61
CA SER A 487 -1.36 46.77 5.99
C SER A 487 0.10 46.47 6.32
N ASP A 488 0.59 45.27 6.02
CA ASP A 488 1.97 44.86 6.30
C ASP A 488 2.99 45.70 5.52
N VAL A 489 2.77 45.89 4.21
CA VAL A 489 3.67 46.70 3.37
C VAL A 489 3.74 48.16 3.83
N MET A 490 2.60 48.77 4.17
CA MET A 490 2.58 50.16 4.69
C MET A 490 3.19 50.28 6.09
N LYS A 491 2.90 49.36 7.01
CA LYS A 491 3.47 49.40 8.37
C LYS A 491 4.99 49.20 8.33
N ARG A 492 5.48 48.20 7.57
CA ARG A 492 6.93 47.97 7.38
C ARG A 492 7.60 49.14 6.68
N GLY A 493 6.95 49.75 5.70
CA GLY A 493 7.49 50.92 5.01
C GLY A 493 7.68 52.11 5.95
N ALA A 494 6.68 52.44 6.77
CA ALA A 494 6.77 53.51 7.76
C ALA A 494 7.87 53.24 8.81
N VAL A 495 7.99 52.00 9.28
CA VAL A 495 9.08 51.59 10.20
C VAL A 495 10.45 51.71 9.54
N ALA A 496 10.58 51.32 8.27
CA ALA A 496 11.83 51.45 7.52
C ALA A 496 12.28 52.91 7.38
N GLY A 497 11.33 53.84 7.24
CA GLY A 497 11.62 55.29 7.26
C GLY A 497 12.26 55.77 8.57
N ASN A 498 12.01 55.10 9.69
CA ASN A 498 12.61 55.43 10.99
C ASN A 498 14.06 54.89 11.15
N SER A 499 14.52 53.97 10.30
CA SER A 499 15.89 53.43 10.34
C SER A 499 16.93 54.37 9.70
N VAL A 500 18.18 54.37 10.21
CA VAL A 500 19.26 55.24 9.69
C VAL A 500 19.42 54.99 8.19
N MET A 501 19.25 56.03 7.37
CA MET A 501 19.39 55.97 5.91
C MET A 501 20.84 55.58 5.58
N VAL A 502 21.11 54.29 5.40
CA VAL A 502 22.44 53.79 5.04
C VAL A 502 22.74 54.25 3.61
N GLY A 503 23.71 55.14 3.44
CA GLY A 503 24.14 55.64 2.13
C GLY A 503 23.23 56.70 1.49
N GLY A 504 22.20 57.21 2.19
CA GLY A 504 21.32 58.26 1.67
C GLY A 504 20.24 57.78 0.69
N GLU A 505 20.16 56.49 0.38
CA GLU A 505 19.10 55.92 -0.45
C GLU A 505 17.88 55.49 0.39
N LEU A 506 16.67 55.78 -0.12
CA LEU A 506 15.43 55.36 0.53
C LEU A 506 15.22 53.85 0.39
N PRO A 507 14.91 53.14 1.49
CA PRO A 507 14.57 51.72 1.45
C PRO A 507 13.46 51.43 0.45
N GLN A 508 13.58 50.34 -0.31
CA GLN A 508 12.56 49.95 -1.30
C GLN A 508 11.18 49.73 -0.66
N VAL A 509 11.14 49.07 0.51
CA VAL A 509 9.91 48.81 1.26
C VAL A 509 9.19 50.10 1.67
N LEU A 510 9.95 51.18 1.93
CA LEU A 510 9.36 52.50 2.22
C LEU A 510 8.65 53.08 0.98
N ARG A 511 9.28 52.99 -0.19
CA ARG A 511 8.68 53.42 -1.47
C ARG A 511 7.43 52.60 -1.80
N GLU A 512 7.49 51.28 -1.66
CA GLU A 512 6.34 50.38 -1.89
C GLU A 512 5.17 50.67 -0.94
N GLY A 513 5.46 50.90 0.34
CA GLY A 513 4.45 51.33 1.33
C GLY A 513 3.80 52.65 0.95
N PHE A 514 4.59 53.65 0.52
CA PHE A 514 4.06 54.94 0.10
C PHE A 514 3.21 54.84 -1.18
N GLN A 515 3.66 54.09 -2.18
CA GLN A 515 2.90 53.90 -3.42
C GLN A 515 1.58 53.16 -3.18
N THR A 516 1.60 52.15 -2.30
CA THR A 516 0.38 51.45 -1.87
C THR A 516 -0.57 52.39 -1.15
N TYR A 517 -0.06 53.19 -0.21
CA TYR A 517 -0.84 54.20 0.50
C TYR A 517 -1.47 55.20 -0.47
N ARG A 518 -0.69 55.77 -1.38
CA ARG A 518 -1.16 56.77 -2.36
C ARG A 518 -2.23 56.21 -3.31
N ARG A 519 -2.04 54.98 -3.81
CA ARG A 519 -3.04 54.27 -4.62
C ARG A 519 -4.34 54.07 -3.85
N LEU A 520 -4.25 53.63 -2.59
CA LEU A 520 -5.43 53.46 -1.73
C LEU A 520 -6.08 54.79 -1.37
N ALA A 521 -5.30 55.82 -1.05
CA ALA A 521 -5.82 57.13 -0.67
C ALA A 521 -6.58 57.80 -1.82
N ALA A 522 -6.17 57.56 -3.07
CA ALA A 522 -6.89 58.03 -4.25
C ALA A 522 -8.21 57.28 -4.49
N ALA A 523 -8.27 55.97 -4.20
CA ALA A 523 -9.44 55.13 -4.49
C ALA A 523 -10.44 55.03 -3.32
N ALA A 524 -9.94 54.82 -2.11
CA ALA A 524 -10.70 54.67 -0.88
C ALA A 524 -9.92 55.28 0.31
N PRO A 525 -10.04 56.62 0.54
CA PRO A 525 -9.30 57.34 1.57
C PRO A 525 -9.40 56.74 2.98
N GLN A 526 -10.60 56.32 3.38
CA GLN A 526 -10.85 55.72 4.70
C GLN A 526 -10.14 54.37 4.85
N LEU A 527 -10.10 53.58 3.77
CA LEU A 527 -9.40 52.29 3.77
C LEU A 527 -7.89 52.50 3.89
N ALA A 528 -7.31 53.47 3.19
CA ALA A 528 -5.88 53.78 3.30
C ALA A 528 -5.45 54.07 4.74
N LEU A 529 -6.27 54.84 5.48
CA LEU A 529 -6.03 55.18 6.88
C LEU A 529 -6.16 53.96 7.80
N ALA A 530 -7.22 53.16 7.64
CA ALA A 530 -7.45 51.96 8.43
C ALA A 530 -6.31 50.94 8.25
N GLN A 531 -5.82 50.77 7.02
CA GLN A 531 -4.77 49.80 6.68
C GLN A 531 -3.38 50.25 7.17
N ALA A 532 -3.05 51.54 7.03
CA ALA A 532 -1.76 52.08 7.47
C ALA A 532 -1.67 52.21 9.01
N GLY A 533 -2.78 52.55 9.67
CA GLY A 533 -2.79 52.98 11.07
C GLY A 533 -2.42 54.45 11.23
N SER A 534 -2.78 55.07 12.36
CA SER A 534 -2.78 56.53 12.53
C SER A 534 -1.41 57.20 12.34
N GLU A 535 -0.33 56.58 12.80
CA GLU A 535 1.02 57.18 12.71
C GLU A 535 1.64 57.01 11.32
N ALA A 536 1.55 55.81 10.73
CA ALA A 536 2.02 55.59 9.36
C ALA A 536 1.22 56.41 8.34
N ALA A 537 -0.10 56.55 8.55
CA ALA A 537 -0.94 57.40 7.73
C ALA A 537 -0.48 58.87 7.73
N LYS A 538 -0.21 59.45 8.91
CA LYS A 538 0.31 60.84 9.00
C LYS A 538 1.63 60.99 8.26
N PHE A 539 2.53 60.03 8.43
CA PHE A 539 3.81 60.01 7.75
C PHE A 539 3.64 60.01 6.22
N TYR A 540 2.79 59.11 5.69
CA TYR A 540 2.54 59.04 4.26
C TYR A 540 1.72 60.22 3.71
N ASP A 541 0.82 60.80 4.51
CA ASP A 541 0.06 62.01 4.15
C ASP A 541 1.00 63.21 3.93
N VAL A 542 2.07 63.34 4.73
CA VAL A 542 3.10 64.38 4.53
C VAL A 542 3.77 64.20 3.17
N ALA A 543 4.23 62.99 2.87
CA ALA A 543 4.88 62.67 1.61
C ALA A 543 3.94 62.86 0.40
N ASP A 544 2.69 62.38 0.49
CA ASP A 544 1.71 62.50 -0.60
C ASP A 544 1.37 63.96 -0.88
N THR A 545 1.30 64.78 0.17
CA THR A 545 1.04 66.21 0.02
C THR A 545 2.15 66.91 -0.75
N LEU A 546 3.41 66.61 -0.48
CA LEU A 546 4.57 67.17 -1.18
C LEU A 546 4.66 66.74 -2.64
N VAL A 547 4.29 65.50 -2.93
CA VAL A 547 4.26 64.97 -4.30
C VAL A 547 3.09 65.55 -5.10
N SER A 548 1.90 65.58 -4.50
CA SER A 548 0.68 66.04 -5.17
C SER A 548 0.59 67.56 -5.33
N SER A 549 1.31 68.33 -4.53
CA SER A 549 1.47 69.78 -4.74
C SER A 549 2.48 70.12 -5.84
N GLY A 550 3.22 69.14 -6.35
CA GLY A 550 4.28 69.35 -7.35
C GLY A 550 5.53 70.03 -6.77
N VAL A 551 5.63 70.15 -5.44
CA VAL A 551 6.75 70.81 -4.76
C VAL A 551 7.99 69.93 -4.75
N GLN A 552 7.83 68.60 -4.64
CA GLN A 552 8.93 67.63 -4.61
C GLN A 552 8.61 66.36 -5.41
N ASP A 553 9.65 65.70 -5.92
CA ASP A 553 9.55 64.34 -6.43
C ASP A 553 9.36 63.32 -5.29
N GLU A 554 8.94 62.10 -5.63
CA GLU A 554 8.62 61.05 -4.64
C GLU A 554 9.77 60.76 -3.67
N GLY A 555 11.02 60.74 -4.15
CA GLY A 555 12.17 60.48 -3.30
C GLY A 555 12.40 61.59 -2.30
N THR A 556 12.42 62.84 -2.76
CA THR A 556 12.63 64.00 -1.88
C THR A 556 11.48 64.16 -0.88
N ALA A 557 10.24 63.90 -1.31
CA ALA A 557 9.05 63.95 -0.46
C ALA A 557 9.10 62.93 0.70
N LEU A 558 9.52 61.69 0.41
CA LEU A 558 9.67 60.65 1.43
C LEU A 558 10.81 60.97 2.40
N ALA A 559 11.95 61.45 1.91
CA ALA A 559 13.05 61.88 2.76
C ALA A 559 12.65 63.05 3.68
N THR A 560 11.87 64.00 3.15
CA THR A 560 11.34 65.14 3.91
C THR A 560 10.34 64.68 4.97
N ALA A 561 9.43 63.75 4.64
CA ALA A 561 8.50 63.16 5.61
C ALA A 561 9.24 62.43 6.75
N VAL A 562 10.32 61.71 6.44
CA VAL A 562 11.17 61.05 7.45
C VAL A 562 11.85 62.08 8.35
N ALA A 563 12.42 63.13 7.77
CA ALA A 563 13.07 64.20 8.52
C ALA A 563 12.07 64.92 9.44
N TYR A 564 10.86 65.20 8.95
CA TYR A 564 9.80 65.82 9.73
C TYR A 564 9.35 64.92 10.90
N HIS A 565 9.17 63.63 10.65
CA HIS A 565 8.74 62.70 11.70
C HIS A 565 9.80 62.52 12.80
N ARG A 566 11.10 62.56 12.43
CA ARG A 566 12.22 62.49 13.38
C ARG A 566 12.42 63.75 14.20
N ASP A 567 12.32 64.91 13.54
CA ASP A 567 12.59 66.20 14.17
C ASP A 567 11.72 67.31 13.54
N PRO A 568 10.47 67.46 14.02
CA PRO A 568 9.55 68.49 13.54
C PRO A 568 10.08 69.92 13.73
N SER A 569 10.99 70.13 14.69
CA SER A 569 11.49 71.46 15.06
C SER A 569 12.34 72.10 13.96
N LYS A 570 13.01 71.28 13.14
CA LYS A 570 13.82 71.74 11.99
C LYS A 570 13.01 72.45 10.90
N PHE A 571 11.69 72.26 10.90
CA PHE A 571 10.78 72.86 9.94
C PHE A 571 10.11 74.14 10.47
N GLU A 572 10.52 74.63 11.64
CA GLU A 572 10.01 75.87 12.23
C GLU A 572 10.78 77.11 11.76
N SER A 573 10.53 77.54 10.52
CA SER A 573 10.98 78.85 10.04
C SER A 573 10.12 79.99 10.59
N VAL A 574 10.65 81.22 10.58
CA VAL A 574 9.88 82.43 10.94
C VAL A 574 8.60 82.55 10.10
N THR A 575 8.71 82.30 8.80
CA THR A 575 7.56 82.29 7.88
C THR A 575 6.56 81.18 8.22
N ALA A 576 7.04 79.98 8.58
CA ALA A 576 6.17 78.88 9.00
C ALA A 576 5.46 79.19 10.32
N ARG A 577 6.11 79.91 11.25
CA ARG A 577 5.48 80.37 12.51
C ARG A 577 4.35 81.35 12.26
N VAL A 578 4.58 82.39 11.45
CA VAL A 578 3.56 83.37 11.07
C VAL A 578 2.37 82.69 10.40
N ARG A 579 2.63 81.81 9.44
CA ARG A 579 1.55 81.05 8.77
C ARG A 579 0.84 80.06 9.69
N SER A 580 1.54 79.44 10.66
CA SER A 580 0.89 78.58 11.66
C SER A 580 0.00 79.38 12.63
N GLU A 581 0.38 80.63 12.95
CA GLU A 581 -0.47 81.56 13.69
C GLU A 581 -1.71 81.98 12.89
N GLU A 582 -1.55 82.23 11.58
CA GLU A 582 -2.68 82.45 10.67
C GLU A 582 -3.60 81.22 10.58
N VAL A 583 -3.05 80.01 10.52
CA VAL A 583 -3.80 78.74 10.60
C VAL A 583 -4.62 78.70 11.88
N ARG A 584 -4.00 78.96 13.05
CA ARG A 584 -4.71 78.99 14.34
C ARG A 584 -5.84 80.02 14.37
N SER A 585 -5.59 81.23 13.87
CA SER A 585 -6.59 82.30 13.80
C SER A 585 -7.80 81.90 12.94
N ARG A 586 -7.54 81.28 11.78
CA ARG A 586 -8.59 80.79 10.88
C ARG A 586 -9.36 79.61 11.46
N ILE A 587 -8.68 78.73 12.17
CA ILE A 587 -9.29 77.56 12.83
C ILE A 587 -10.15 77.98 14.03
N ALA A 588 -9.73 79.01 14.77
CA ALA A 588 -10.56 79.61 15.82
C ALA A 588 -11.89 80.18 15.25
N GLY A 589 -11.90 80.58 13.98
CA GLY A 589 -13.11 80.98 13.24
C GLY A 589 -13.99 79.82 12.74
N ILE A 590 -13.63 78.54 12.91
CA ILE A 590 -14.44 77.41 12.41
C ILE A 590 -15.82 77.38 13.09
N ALA A 591 -15.89 77.72 14.38
CA ALA A 591 -17.14 77.73 15.13
C ALA A 591 -18.20 78.68 14.54
N SER A 592 -17.78 79.72 13.80
CA SER A 592 -18.68 80.73 13.23
C SER A 592 -19.00 80.54 11.74
N ASN A 593 -18.19 79.79 10.97
CA ASN A 593 -18.48 79.49 9.56
C ASN A 593 -17.84 78.16 9.07
N PRO A 594 -18.38 76.99 9.44
CA PRO A 594 -17.82 75.69 9.06
C PRO A 594 -17.89 75.41 7.54
N LEU A 595 -18.91 75.95 6.86
CA LEU A 595 -19.07 75.83 5.40
C LEU A 595 -17.98 76.59 4.63
N GLY A 596 -17.55 77.75 5.14
CA GLY A 596 -16.47 78.55 4.54
C GLY A 596 -15.09 77.89 4.54
N LEU A 597 -14.91 76.82 5.33
CA LEU A 597 -13.62 76.14 5.54
C LEU A 597 -13.55 74.74 4.91
N GLY A 598 -14.62 74.30 4.24
CA GLY A 598 -14.64 73.07 3.45
C GLY A 598 -15.28 71.85 4.14
N PHE A 599 -15.95 72.02 5.29
CA PHE A 599 -16.75 70.96 5.93
C PHE A 599 -18.14 70.87 5.30
N ASN A 600 -18.24 70.25 4.14
CA ASN A 600 -19.48 70.20 3.35
C ASN A 600 -20.45 69.10 3.81
N ARG A 601 -19.93 67.98 4.34
CA ARG A 601 -20.70 66.80 4.77
C ARG A 601 -21.08 66.85 6.26
N LEU A 602 -20.42 67.71 7.03
CA LEU A 602 -20.58 67.84 8.48
C LEU A 602 -21.15 69.21 8.91
N ALA A 603 -21.84 69.91 8.01
CA ALA A 603 -22.55 71.15 8.34
C ALA A 603 -23.59 70.90 9.46
N GLY A 604 -23.58 71.74 10.50
CA GLY A 604 -24.52 71.67 11.63
C GLY A 604 -24.10 70.74 12.79
N VAL A 605 -22.84 70.30 12.82
CA VAL A 605 -22.29 69.53 13.95
C VAL A 605 -22.00 70.42 15.18
N SER A 606 -22.36 69.98 16.38
CA SER A 606 -22.17 70.73 17.64
C SER A 606 -20.76 70.65 18.23
N ASN A 607 -20.02 69.57 18.00
CA ASN A 607 -18.67 69.33 18.55
C ASN A 607 -17.55 69.58 17.54
N ILE A 608 -17.66 70.65 16.76
CA ILE A 608 -16.66 71.04 15.75
C ILE A 608 -15.23 71.14 16.32
N GLU A 609 -15.07 71.46 17.60
CA GLU A 609 -13.78 71.55 18.28
C GLU A 609 -12.97 70.24 18.25
N ALA A 610 -13.64 69.09 18.24
CA ALA A 610 -12.98 67.79 18.12
C ALA A 610 -12.24 67.65 16.78
N MET A 611 -12.78 68.27 15.73
CA MET A 611 -12.18 68.27 14.39
C MET A 611 -11.20 69.41 14.19
N SER A 612 -11.40 70.56 14.84
CA SER A 612 -10.55 71.74 14.68
C SER A 612 -9.11 71.46 15.11
N THR A 613 -8.93 70.69 16.19
CA THR A 613 -7.59 70.30 16.69
C THR A 613 -6.85 69.40 15.69
N GLU A 614 -7.53 68.43 15.07
CA GLU A 614 -6.91 67.57 14.05
C GLU A 614 -6.61 68.35 12.76
N THR A 615 -7.54 69.24 12.38
CA THR A 615 -7.38 70.13 11.23
C THR A 615 -6.18 71.05 11.42
N GLN A 616 -5.99 71.58 12.63
CA GLN A 616 -4.85 72.43 12.96
C GLN A 616 -3.54 71.68 12.85
N LYS A 617 -3.45 70.49 13.46
CA LYS A 617 -2.23 69.68 13.40
C LYS A 617 -1.84 69.36 11.95
N LEU A 618 -2.81 69.02 11.12
CA LEU A 618 -2.57 68.68 9.71
C LEU A 618 -2.26 69.92 8.85
N ALA A 619 -2.95 71.04 9.08
CA ALA A 619 -2.66 72.31 8.40
C ALA A 619 -1.27 72.86 8.77
N ASP A 620 -0.88 72.76 10.05
CA ASP A 620 0.46 73.14 10.52
C ASP A 620 1.55 72.30 9.81
N ILE A 621 1.31 71.00 9.58
CA ILE A 621 2.20 70.15 8.78
C ILE A 621 2.31 70.67 7.34
N TYR A 622 1.19 70.99 6.69
CA TYR A 622 1.16 71.48 5.32
C TYR A 622 1.86 72.83 5.14
N VAL A 623 1.80 73.69 6.15
CA VAL A 623 2.55 74.96 6.19
C VAL A 623 4.03 74.71 6.40
N LYS A 624 4.40 73.93 7.43
CA LYS A 624 5.81 73.73 7.84
C LYS A 624 6.61 72.94 6.81
N VAL A 625 5.99 71.95 6.18
CA VAL A 625 6.67 71.02 5.28
C VAL A 625 6.35 71.32 3.82
N GLY A 626 5.08 71.55 3.50
CA GLY A 626 4.61 71.78 2.14
C GLY A 626 4.77 73.22 1.65
N GLY A 627 5.12 74.17 2.53
CA GLY A 627 5.23 75.59 2.19
C GLY A 627 3.91 76.23 1.73
N MET A 628 2.78 75.57 2.01
CA MET A 628 1.45 76.05 1.60
C MET A 628 1.08 77.36 2.29
N GLY A 629 0.18 78.14 1.67
CA GLY A 629 -0.49 79.25 2.33
C GLY A 629 -1.46 78.76 3.39
N ALA A 630 -1.72 79.56 4.43
CA ALA A 630 -2.58 79.17 5.56
C ALA A 630 -3.99 78.76 5.09
N ASP A 631 -4.57 79.45 4.11
CA ASP A 631 -5.92 79.19 3.56
C ASP A 631 -6.03 77.82 2.92
N GLU A 632 -5.06 77.52 2.04
CA GLU A 632 -5.01 76.26 1.30
C GLU A 632 -4.71 75.10 2.24
N ALA A 633 -3.79 75.30 3.19
CA ALA A 633 -3.47 74.32 4.22
C ALA A 633 -4.68 73.98 5.08
N VAL A 634 -5.44 74.97 5.55
CA VAL A 634 -6.66 74.75 6.34
C VAL A 634 -7.73 74.05 5.52
N LYS A 635 -7.99 74.49 4.27
CA LYS A 635 -9.02 73.89 3.41
C LYS A 635 -8.71 72.43 3.08
N ARG A 636 -7.44 72.13 2.77
CA ARG A 636 -6.99 70.77 2.47
C ARG A 636 -7.02 69.88 3.72
N ALA A 637 -6.58 70.40 4.86
CA ALA A 637 -6.65 69.70 6.13
C ALA A 637 -8.10 69.41 6.54
N ALA A 638 -9.01 70.38 6.40
CA ALA A 638 -10.43 70.22 6.72
C ALA A 638 -11.09 69.15 5.84
N ALA A 639 -10.87 69.17 4.52
CA ALA A 639 -11.38 68.16 3.61
C ALA A 639 -10.87 66.75 3.93
N ARG A 640 -9.63 66.64 4.41
CA ARG A 640 -9.03 65.36 4.83
C ARG A 640 -9.58 64.89 6.18
N VAL A 641 -9.67 65.78 7.16
CA VAL A 641 -10.22 65.47 8.48
C VAL A 641 -11.69 65.11 8.39
N GLU A 642 -12.48 65.78 7.55
CA GLU A 642 -13.90 65.45 7.31
C GLU A 642 -14.12 63.98 6.91
N GLN A 643 -13.16 63.37 6.20
CA GLN A 643 -13.25 61.97 5.80
C GLN A 643 -13.14 60.99 6.97
N ASN A 644 -12.64 61.44 8.13
CA ASN A 644 -12.41 60.60 9.31
C ASN A 644 -13.61 60.53 10.26
N PHE A 645 -14.60 61.38 10.02
CA PHE A 645 -15.75 61.55 10.90
C PHE A 645 -17.05 61.23 10.17
N THR A 646 -17.98 60.64 10.89
CA THR A 646 -19.35 60.43 10.46
C THR A 646 -20.26 61.30 11.32
N ASN A 647 -21.22 61.99 10.69
CA ASN A 647 -22.26 62.73 11.42
C ASN A 647 -23.25 61.72 12.02
N VAL A 648 -23.34 61.69 13.34
CA VAL A 648 -24.37 60.95 14.07
C VAL A 648 -25.21 61.96 14.84
N ASN A 649 -26.40 62.24 14.30
CA ASN A 649 -27.39 63.12 14.91
C ASN A 649 -26.88 64.51 15.35
N GLY A 650 -26.03 65.15 14.53
CA GLY A 650 -25.47 66.46 14.80
C GLY A 650 -24.16 66.46 15.59
N HIS A 651 -23.51 65.31 15.74
CA HIS A 651 -22.19 65.18 16.37
C HIS A 651 -21.23 64.49 15.38
N ALA A 652 -20.00 64.98 15.27
CA ALA A 652 -18.93 64.35 14.50
C ALA A 652 -18.32 63.22 15.35
N VAL A 653 -18.49 62.00 14.86
CA VAL A 653 -17.96 60.78 15.50
C VAL A 653 -16.82 60.24 14.66
N ARG A 654 -15.64 60.10 15.26
CA ARG A 654 -14.48 59.53 14.57
C ARG A 654 -14.73 58.05 14.26
N THR A 655 -14.66 57.70 12.98
CA THR A 655 -14.93 56.35 12.47
C THR A 655 -13.78 55.75 11.67
N ALA A 656 -12.80 56.55 11.23
CA ALA A 656 -11.71 56.06 10.35
C ALA A 656 -10.79 54.99 10.98
N ASP A 657 -10.62 55.01 12.30
CA ASP A 657 -9.82 54.03 13.05
C ASP A 657 -10.65 52.86 13.58
N ARG A 658 -11.93 52.78 13.19
CA ARG A 658 -12.90 51.81 13.72
C ARG A 658 -13.53 51.01 12.59
N ARG A 659 -13.69 49.71 12.82
CA ARG A 659 -14.35 48.79 11.87
C ARG A 659 -15.87 48.99 11.96
N VAL A 660 -16.35 50.07 11.36
CA VAL A 660 -17.79 50.40 11.31
C VAL A 660 -18.36 50.10 9.93
N PRO A 661 -19.65 49.72 9.83
CA PRO A 661 -20.29 49.52 8.54
C PRO A 661 -20.41 50.83 7.74
N PRO A 662 -20.49 50.79 6.39
CA PRO A 662 -20.60 51.99 5.57
C PRO A 662 -21.82 52.87 5.89
N ASP A 663 -22.90 52.28 6.40
CA ASP A 663 -24.14 52.96 6.81
C ASP A 663 -24.19 53.24 8.32
N PHE A 664 -23.06 53.20 9.01
CA PHE A 664 -22.93 53.38 10.47
C PHE A 664 -23.73 54.57 11.00
N GLY A 665 -23.64 55.75 10.37
CA GLY A 665 -24.38 56.92 10.84
C GLY A 665 -25.91 56.73 10.84
N SER A 666 -26.42 55.97 9.86
CA SER A 666 -27.84 55.64 9.76
C SER A 666 -28.26 54.58 10.80
N LEU A 667 -27.42 53.57 11.01
CA LEU A 667 -27.68 52.51 12.00
C LEU A 667 -27.61 53.06 13.42
N ALA A 668 -26.60 53.88 13.73
CA ALA A 668 -26.45 54.55 15.01
C ALA A 668 -27.63 55.52 15.26
N GLY A 669 -28.07 56.28 14.25
CA GLY A 669 -29.25 57.14 14.38
C GLY A 669 -30.53 56.37 14.69
N GLU A 670 -30.73 55.19 14.09
CA GLU A 670 -31.89 54.34 14.40
C GLU A 670 -31.77 53.66 15.76
N TYR A 671 -30.57 53.27 16.18
CA TYR A 671 -30.33 52.82 17.54
C TYR A 671 -30.71 53.91 18.56
N LEU A 672 -30.24 55.15 18.37
CA LEU A 672 -30.57 56.28 19.24
C LEU A 672 -32.08 56.55 19.27
N LYS A 673 -32.77 56.34 18.15
CA LYS A 673 -34.23 56.41 18.09
C LYS A 673 -34.89 55.38 19.02
N ARG A 674 -34.49 54.12 18.93
CA ARG A 674 -35.01 53.04 19.80
C ARG A 674 -34.64 53.28 21.26
N TYR A 675 -33.40 53.71 21.52
CA TYR A 675 -32.93 54.06 22.84
C TYR A 675 -33.80 55.17 23.46
N ALA A 676 -34.13 56.24 22.72
CA ALA A 676 -35.00 57.29 23.24
C ALA A 676 -36.46 56.83 23.42
N GLU A 677 -36.99 55.98 22.53
CA GLU A 677 -38.33 55.39 22.66
C GLU A 677 -38.43 54.54 23.95
N GLU A 678 -37.38 53.79 24.28
CA GLU A 678 -37.35 52.92 25.46
C GLU A 678 -36.97 53.66 26.74
N ARG A 679 -36.08 54.66 26.65
CA ARG A 679 -35.40 55.25 27.82
C ARG A 679 -35.50 56.75 27.92
N GLY A 680 -35.87 57.46 26.86
CA GLY A 680 -35.86 58.93 26.80
C GLY A 680 -36.62 59.60 27.94
N ALA A 681 -37.75 59.03 28.36
CA ALA A 681 -38.52 59.49 29.51
C ALA A 681 -37.80 59.29 30.86
N THR A 682 -36.98 58.25 30.99
CA THR A 682 -36.20 57.98 32.22
C THR A 682 -34.99 58.90 32.33
N VAL A 683 -34.34 59.21 31.20
CA VAL A 683 -33.15 60.07 31.16
C VAL A 683 -33.45 61.55 30.90
N GLY A 684 -34.72 61.90 30.63
CA GLY A 684 -35.13 63.27 30.34
C GLY A 684 -34.53 63.83 29.05
N ARG A 685 -34.44 63.00 28.00
CA ARG A 685 -33.83 63.32 26.70
C ARG A 685 -34.64 62.76 25.54
N GLU A 686 -34.84 63.56 24.50
CA GLU A 686 -35.43 63.11 23.24
C GLU A 686 -34.35 62.63 22.26
N VAL A 687 -34.73 61.96 21.17
CA VAL A 687 -33.78 61.51 20.13
C VAL A 687 -32.89 62.67 19.68
N GLY A 688 -33.45 63.87 19.48
CA GLY A 688 -32.70 65.05 19.02
C GLY A 688 -31.65 65.55 20.01
N ASP A 689 -31.74 65.16 21.28
CA ASP A 689 -30.77 65.52 22.33
C ASP A 689 -29.66 64.49 22.49
N LEU A 690 -29.74 63.35 21.79
CA LEU A 690 -28.82 62.24 21.95
C LEU A 690 -27.84 62.16 20.78
N SER A 691 -26.60 61.81 21.07
CA SER A 691 -25.63 61.36 20.08
C SER A 691 -24.77 60.24 20.68
N ILE A 692 -23.67 59.90 20.01
CA ILE A 692 -22.69 58.96 20.51
C ILE A 692 -21.30 59.59 20.58
N ALA A 693 -20.51 59.13 21.53
CA ALA A 693 -19.08 59.41 21.62
C ALA A 693 -18.29 58.10 21.70
N PRO A 694 -17.06 58.05 21.16
CA PRO A 694 -16.20 56.87 21.32
C PRO A 694 -15.96 56.55 22.80
N MET A 695 -16.11 55.29 23.20
CA MET A 695 -15.82 54.90 24.57
C MET A 695 -14.30 54.87 24.83
N PRO A 696 -13.80 55.45 25.92
CA PRO A 696 -12.39 55.35 26.31
C PRO A 696 -12.00 53.86 26.42
N ASN A 697 -10.88 53.47 25.81
CA ASN A 697 -10.34 52.10 25.82
C ASN A 697 -11.16 51.03 25.06
N SER A 698 -12.11 51.42 24.20
CA SER A 698 -12.76 50.46 23.29
C SER A 698 -12.67 50.94 21.85
N ALA A 699 -12.20 50.07 20.95
CA ALA A 699 -12.16 50.32 19.51
C ALA A 699 -13.52 50.10 18.82
N THR A 700 -14.44 49.37 19.47
CA THR A 700 -15.69 48.89 18.84
C THR A 700 -16.96 49.36 19.54
N ASN A 701 -16.84 50.09 20.65
CA ASN A 701 -18.00 50.53 21.43
C ASN A 701 -18.04 52.06 21.49
N TRP A 702 -19.26 52.57 21.54
CA TRP A 702 -19.56 53.99 21.74
C TRP A 702 -20.46 54.14 22.96
N MET A 703 -20.43 55.31 23.57
CA MET A 703 -21.34 55.69 24.65
C MET A 703 -22.42 56.63 24.11
N VAL A 704 -23.65 56.46 24.57
CA VAL A 704 -24.72 57.42 24.31
C VAL A 704 -24.47 58.68 25.14
N VAL A 705 -24.37 59.83 24.47
CA VAL A 705 -24.06 61.12 25.07
C VAL A 705 -25.14 62.15 24.77
N ASP A 706 -25.23 63.14 25.64
CA ASP A 706 -26.01 64.34 25.41
C ASP A 706 -25.33 65.18 24.32
N ARG A 707 -26.08 65.58 23.29
CA ARG A 707 -25.57 66.25 22.10
C ARG A 707 -24.99 67.64 22.41
N ILE A 708 -25.50 68.32 23.44
CA ILE A 708 -25.11 69.70 23.79
C ILE A 708 -23.88 69.67 24.67
N THR A 709 -23.88 68.82 25.70
CA THR A 709 -22.83 68.78 26.72
C THR A 709 -21.71 67.78 26.41
N GLY A 710 -21.96 66.81 25.53
CA GLY A 710 -21.02 65.73 25.21
C GLY A 710 -20.83 64.71 26.35
N LEU A 711 -21.59 64.82 27.44
CA LEU A 711 -21.48 63.95 28.60
C LEU A 711 -22.33 62.67 28.44
N PRO A 712 -21.90 61.52 29.00
CA PRO A 712 -22.70 60.30 29.01
C PRO A 712 -24.06 60.54 29.64
N VAL A 713 -25.13 60.08 28.98
CA VAL A 713 -26.51 60.23 29.47
C VAL A 713 -26.79 59.27 30.63
N GLU A 714 -26.14 58.11 30.63
CA GLU A 714 -26.15 57.13 31.71
C GLU A 714 -24.76 56.51 31.89
N MET A 715 -24.50 55.93 33.06
CA MET A 715 -23.27 55.20 33.38
C MET A 715 -23.57 53.69 33.48
N GLY A 716 -22.81 52.85 32.77
CA GLY A 716 -22.91 51.38 32.85
C GLY A 716 -22.94 50.67 31.48
N PRO A 717 -23.01 49.33 31.44
CA PRO A 717 -22.97 48.54 30.19
C PRO A 717 -24.10 48.88 29.21
N ARG A 718 -25.21 49.39 29.73
CA ARG A 718 -26.42 49.75 28.96
C ARG A 718 -26.34 51.13 28.29
N ALA A 719 -25.35 51.94 28.65
CA ALA A 719 -25.05 53.19 27.97
C ALA A 719 -24.11 52.97 26.77
N ALA A 720 -23.66 51.73 26.54
CA ALA A 720 -22.77 51.37 25.45
C ALA A 720 -23.57 50.94 24.21
N LEU A 721 -23.36 51.61 23.10
CA LEU A 721 -23.65 51.12 21.76
C LEU A 721 -22.54 50.14 21.36
N THR A 722 -22.89 48.89 21.11
CA THR A 722 -21.99 47.84 20.61
C THR A 722 -22.25 47.54 19.13
N LEU A 723 -21.35 46.79 18.48
CA LEU A 723 -21.59 46.28 17.13
C LEU A 723 -22.78 45.30 17.07
N ASP A 724 -23.05 44.56 18.15
CA ASP A 724 -24.20 43.66 18.23
C ASP A 724 -25.53 44.44 18.24
N ASP A 725 -25.55 45.60 18.91
CA ASP A 725 -26.72 46.49 18.88
C ASP A 725 -27.01 47.03 17.49
N LEU A 726 -25.96 47.45 16.77
CA LEU A 726 -26.06 47.89 15.38
C LEU A 726 -26.54 46.75 14.46
N ARG A 727 -26.13 45.51 14.76
CA ARG A 727 -26.60 44.31 14.06
C ARG A 727 -28.08 44.08 14.26
N ALA A 728 -28.56 44.14 15.50
CA ALA A 728 -29.97 44.01 15.83
C ALA A 728 -30.81 45.10 15.15
N VAL A 729 -30.27 46.32 15.00
CA VAL A 729 -30.92 47.38 14.23
C VAL A 729 -31.02 47.03 12.75
N GLN A 730 -29.95 46.51 12.15
CA GLN A 730 -29.91 46.14 10.74
C GLN A 730 -30.82 44.93 10.43
N GLU A 731 -30.83 43.90 11.28
CA GLU A 731 -31.72 42.74 11.13
C GLU A 731 -33.20 43.19 11.10
N VAL A 732 -33.59 44.07 12.03
CA VAL A 732 -34.94 44.64 12.04
C VAL A 732 -35.22 45.51 10.80
N ARG A 733 -34.22 46.20 10.24
CA ARG A 733 -34.37 46.90 8.95
C ARG A 733 -34.62 45.93 7.81
N ALA A 734 -33.82 44.87 7.72
CA ALA A 734 -33.95 43.85 6.69
C ALA A 734 -35.32 43.16 6.78
N ASP A 735 -35.78 42.83 7.99
CA ASP A 735 -37.11 42.28 8.22
C ASP A 735 -38.23 43.24 7.85
N LYS A 736 -38.13 44.52 8.22
CA LYS A 736 -39.10 45.54 7.80
C LYS A 736 -39.11 45.71 6.28
N ALA A 737 -37.96 45.66 5.62
CA ALA A 737 -37.85 45.74 4.16
C ALA A 737 -38.49 44.51 3.50
N ARG A 738 -38.22 43.30 4.02
CA ARG A 738 -38.85 42.05 3.58
C ARG A 738 -40.36 42.10 3.77
N LEU A 739 -40.85 42.45 4.96
CA LEU A 739 -42.28 42.58 5.25
C LEU A 739 -42.95 43.66 4.40
N ARG A 740 -42.26 44.76 4.06
CA ARG A 740 -42.76 45.76 3.11
C ARG A 740 -42.83 45.21 1.70
N ALA A 741 -41.84 44.44 1.26
CA ALA A 741 -41.85 43.78 -0.04
C ALA A 741 -42.98 42.73 -0.11
N GLU A 742 -43.18 41.96 0.95
CA GLU A 742 -44.27 40.99 1.09
C GLU A 742 -45.64 41.66 1.16
N ARG A 743 -45.78 42.80 1.86
CA ARG A 743 -47.03 43.58 1.86
C ARG A 743 -47.28 44.25 0.53
N ALA A 744 -46.24 44.77 -0.12
CA ALA A 744 -46.36 45.34 -1.45
C ALA A 744 -46.74 44.27 -2.48
N SER A 745 -46.21 43.05 -2.38
CA SER A 745 -46.63 41.93 -3.23
C SER A 745 -48.04 41.45 -2.89
N ALA A 746 -48.42 41.39 -1.61
CA ALA A 746 -49.77 41.04 -1.18
C ALA A 746 -50.82 42.09 -1.59
N ASP A 747 -50.51 43.38 -1.51
CA ASP A 747 -51.38 44.48 -1.97
C ASP A 747 -51.46 44.50 -3.51
N ARG A 748 -50.40 44.09 -4.22
CA ARG A 748 -50.42 43.86 -5.68
C ARG A 748 -51.24 42.63 -6.08
N LEU A 749 -51.49 41.71 -5.15
CA LEU A 749 -52.26 40.47 -5.35
C LEU A 749 -53.70 40.56 -4.83
N LYS A 750 -54.16 41.71 -4.31
CA LYS A 750 -55.57 41.91 -3.95
C LYS A 750 -56.45 41.88 -5.20
N PRO A 751 -57.37 40.91 -5.37
CA PRO A 751 -58.30 40.93 -6.47
C PRO A 751 -59.28 42.11 -6.31
N LEU A 752 -59.28 43.03 -7.27
CA LEU A 752 -60.38 43.98 -7.45
C LEU A 752 -61.60 43.19 -7.96
N VAL A 753 -62.53 42.95 -7.03
CA VAL A 753 -63.90 42.44 -7.25
C VAL A 753 -64.00 40.98 -7.71
N VAL A 754 -64.45 40.11 -6.81
CA VAL A 754 -65.01 38.79 -7.14
C VAL A 754 -66.51 38.97 -7.41
N ILE A 755 -66.95 38.71 -8.65
CA ILE A 755 -68.37 38.49 -8.94
C ILE A 755 -68.70 37.06 -8.49
N PRO A 756 -69.69 36.84 -7.60
CA PRO A 756 -70.04 35.49 -7.17
C PRO A 756 -70.71 34.72 -8.32
N GLY A 757 -70.14 33.57 -8.71
CA GLY A 757 -70.85 32.58 -9.54
C GLY A 757 -70.08 31.97 -10.72
N THR A 758 -68.87 32.42 -11.06
CA THR A 758 -68.11 31.83 -12.17
C THR A 758 -66.69 31.48 -11.75
N GLY A 759 -66.44 30.19 -11.51
CA GLY A 759 -65.11 29.65 -11.25
C GLY A 759 -64.29 29.58 -12.52
N LEU A 760 -63.62 30.68 -12.88
CA LEU A 760 -62.37 30.75 -13.66
C LEU A 760 -62.09 32.22 -13.99
N GLY A 761 -61.07 32.79 -13.34
CA GLY A 761 -60.52 34.09 -13.68
C GLY A 761 -59.00 34.04 -13.56
N VAL A 762 -58.30 33.72 -14.66
CA VAL A 762 -56.88 34.04 -14.80
C VAL A 762 -56.82 35.43 -15.42
N SER A 763 -56.72 36.47 -14.58
CA SER A 763 -56.40 37.81 -15.08
C SER A 763 -54.89 37.93 -15.27
N LYS A 764 -54.46 38.39 -16.45
CA LYS A 764 -53.06 38.80 -16.69
C LYS A 764 -52.68 39.88 -15.66
N PRO A 765 -51.48 39.81 -15.04
CA PRO A 765 -51.02 40.84 -14.13
C PRO A 765 -51.01 42.20 -14.83
N SER A 766 -51.49 43.24 -14.15
CA SER A 766 -51.41 44.61 -14.65
C SER A 766 -49.95 45.02 -14.80
N LEU A 767 -49.49 45.20 -16.03
CA LEU A 767 -48.12 45.65 -16.37
C LEU A 767 -47.93 47.18 -16.25
N ARG A 768 -48.90 47.93 -15.71
CA ARG A 768 -48.72 49.36 -15.47
C ARG A 768 -47.73 49.58 -14.33
N GLY A 769 -46.57 50.14 -14.67
CA GLY A 769 -45.51 50.53 -13.72
C GLY A 769 -44.18 49.78 -13.90
N TYR A 770 -44.10 48.80 -14.81
CA TYR A 770 -42.87 48.10 -15.13
C TYR A 770 -42.12 48.81 -16.28
N SER A 771 -40.79 48.87 -16.20
CA SER A 771 -39.95 49.26 -17.33
C SER A 771 -39.98 48.17 -18.42
N PRO A 772 -39.70 48.50 -19.70
CA PRO A 772 -39.68 47.51 -20.78
C PRO A 772 -38.75 46.31 -20.52
N GLU A 773 -37.63 46.54 -19.82
CA GLU A 773 -36.66 45.51 -19.44
C GLU A 773 -37.20 44.59 -18.35
N GLU A 774 -37.95 45.13 -17.38
CA GLU A 774 -38.61 44.35 -16.34
C GLU A 774 -39.73 43.48 -16.92
N VAL A 775 -40.48 43.99 -17.89
CA VAL A 775 -41.51 43.20 -18.60
C VAL A 775 -40.87 42.05 -19.39
N ALA A 776 -39.74 42.30 -20.05
CA ALA A 776 -39.00 41.26 -20.76
C ALA A 776 -38.46 40.18 -19.81
N GLY A 777 -37.90 40.57 -18.66
CA GLY A 777 -37.43 39.65 -17.63
C GLY A 777 -38.54 38.82 -16.98
N ILE A 778 -39.71 39.44 -16.74
CA ILE A 778 -40.89 38.74 -16.20
C ILE A 778 -41.41 37.70 -17.19
N ASN A 779 -41.50 38.04 -18.48
CA ASN A 779 -41.92 37.08 -19.50
C ASN A 779 -40.90 35.93 -19.65
N LEU A 780 -39.60 36.23 -19.62
CA LEU A 780 -38.53 35.22 -19.65
C LEU A 780 -38.59 34.25 -18.46
N ASN A 781 -38.87 34.76 -17.26
CA ASN A 781 -39.01 33.92 -16.07
C ASN A 781 -40.27 33.06 -16.09
N ILE A 782 -41.40 33.60 -16.59
CA ILE A 782 -42.63 32.83 -16.77
C ILE A 782 -42.41 31.69 -17.79
N ASP A 783 -41.73 31.99 -18.90
CA ASP A 783 -41.40 30.98 -19.91
C ASP A 783 -40.40 29.94 -19.37
N ALA A 784 -39.38 30.36 -18.63
CA ALA A 784 -38.40 29.46 -18.00
C ALA A 784 -39.03 28.57 -16.92
N GLU A 785 -39.91 29.10 -16.07
CA GLU A 785 -40.63 28.33 -15.06
C GLU A 785 -41.64 27.37 -15.68
N SER A 786 -42.35 27.78 -16.74
CA SER A 786 -43.27 26.90 -17.46
C SER A 786 -42.53 25.72 -18.12
N THR A 787 -41.32 25.98 -18.65
CA THR A 787 -40.46 24.96 -19.26
C THR A 787 -39.90 24.02 -18.21
N ALA A 788 -39.39 24.55 -17.09
CA ALA A 788 -38.89 23.75 -15.97
C ALA A 788 -40.01 22.91 -15.31
N GLN A 789 -41.24 23.44 -15.24
CA GLN A 789 -42.38 22.70 -14.73
C GLN A 789 -42.82 21.58 -15.69
N ALA A 790 -42.78 21.82 -17.00
CA ALA A 790 -43.02 20.79 -18.01
C ALA A 790 -41.95 19.68 -17.96
N GLU A 791 -40.68 20.02 -17.75
CA GLU A 791 -39.60 19.05 -17.58
C GLU A 791 -39.75 18.23 -16.30
N ARG A 792 -40.09 18.84 -15.16
CA ARG A 792 -40.37 18.10 -13.91
C ARG A 792 -41.54 17.14 -14.05
N ILE A 793 -42.58 17.53 -14.78
CA ILE A 793 -43.73 16.63 -15.08
C ILE A 793 -43.27 15.47 -15.97
N ARG A 794 -42.37 15.72 -16.93
CA ARG A 794 -41.81 14.71 -17.83
C ARG A 794 -40.84 13.75 -17.13
N GLU A 795 -39.97 14.24 -16.27
CA GLU A 795 -39.12 13.40 -15.42
C GLU A 795 -39.95 12.56 -14.44
N GLY A 796 -40.99 13.17 -13.85
CA GLY A 796 -41.91 12.47 -12.96
C GLY A 796 -42.75 11.40 -13.67
N SER A 797 -43.04 11.54 -14.96
CA SER A 797 -43.71 10.51 -15.75
C SER A 797 -42.74 9.41 -16.20
N LEU A 798 -41.51 9.76 -16.58
CA LEU A 798 -40.44 8.80 -16.90
C LEU A 798 -40.08 7.91 -15.71
N LYS A 799 -39.85 8.49 -14.52
CA LYS A 799 -39.56 7.73 -13.29
C LYS A 799 -40.68 6.75 -12.93
N ARG A 800 -41.94 7.16 -13.08
CA ARG A 800 -43.10 6.27 -12.86
C ARG A 800 -43.21 5.16 -13.90
N SER A 801 -42.80 5.42 -15.14
CA SER A 801 -42.74 4.38 -16.18
C SER A 801 -41.62 3.37 -15.95
N GLU A 802 -40.45 3.83 -15.47
CA GLU A 802 -39.33 2.96 -15.11
C GLU A 802 -39.62 2.11 -13.88
N GLU A 803 -40.29 2.69 -12.86
CA GLU A 803 -40.75 1.92 -11.70
C GLU A 803 -41.76 0.85 -12.12
N ARG A 804 -42.73 1.16 -12.99
CA ARG A 804 -43.65 0.16 -13.54
C ARG A 804 -42.92 -0.96 -14.29
N ALA A 805 -41.98 -0.62 -15.16
CA ALA A 805 -41.19 -1.60 -15.91
C ALA A 805 -40.35 -2.51 -15.00
N LYS A 806 -39.77 -1.95 -13.92
CA LYS A 806 -39.05 -2.74 -12.90
C LYS A 806 -39.98 -3.66 -12.12
N THR A 807 -41.21 -3.22 -11.85
CA THR A 807 -42.20 -4.02 -11.12
C THR A 807 -42.70 -5.17 -11.99
N GLU A 808 -43.00 -4.92 -13.27
CA GLU A 808 -43.38 -5.95 -14.25
C GLU A 808 -42.25 -6.97 -14.48
N ALA A 809 -40.99 -6.52 -14.60
CA ALA A 809 -39.85 -7.43 -14.74
C ALA A 809 -39.62 -8.31 -13.49
N ALA A 810 -39.93 -7.79 -12.30
CA ALA A 810 -39.86 -8.56 -11.05
C ALA A 810 -40.99 -9.59 -10.96
N GLU A 811 -42.21 -9.25 -11.40
CA GLU A 811 -43.35 -10.17 -11.46
C GLU A 811 -43.15 -11.29 -12.50
N ASP A 812 -42.59 -10.97 -13.67
CA ASP A 812 -42.28 -11.97 -14.70
C ASP A 812 -41.18 -12.94 -14.26
N LYS A 813 -40.16 -12.44 -13.53
CA LYS A 813 -39.13 -13.29 -12.94
C LYS A 813 -39.70 -14.20 -11.85
N ALA A 814 -40.61 -13.70 -11.02
CA ALA A 814 -41.30 -14.51 -10.01
C ALA A 814 -42.21 -15.58 -10.64
N ARG A 815 -42.79 -15.32 -11.82
CA ARG A 815 -43.54 -16.32 -12.60
C ARG A 815 -42.64 -17.38 -13.23
N ALA A 816 -41.43 -17.03 -13.65
CA ALA A 816 -40.48 -17.97 -14.26
C ALA A 816 -39.85 -18.94 -13.24
N GLU A 817 -39.80 -18.56 -11.96
CA GLU A 817 -39.20 -19.36 -10.87
C GLU A 817 -40.22 -20.20 -10.08
N ALA A 818 -41.51 -20.14 -10.42
CA ALA A 818 -42.54 -20.96 -9.78
C ALA A 818 -42.47 -22.43 -10.25
N PRO A 819 -42.40 -23.43 -9.36
CA PRO A 819 -42.37 -24.83 -9.74
C PRO A 819 -43.68 -25.26 -10.42
N THR A 820 -43.57 -25.80 -11.64
CA THR A 820 -44.67 -26.44 -12.38
C THR A 820 -45.25 -27.60 -11.59
N VAL A 821 -46.45 -27.40 -11.02
CA VAL A 821 -47.28 -28.47 -10.46
C VAL A 821 -48.03 -29.14 -11.61
N GLU A 822 -47.73 -30.41 -11.86
CA GLU A 822 -48.49 -31.25 -12.80
C GLU A 822 -49.96 -31.39 -12.36
N PRO A 823 -50.93 -31.25 -13.27
CA PRO A 823 -52.33 -31.49 -12.95
C PRO A 823 -52.59 -33.00 -12.82
N SER A 824 -52.80 -33.46 -11.59
CA SER A 824 -53.26 -34.81 -11.29
C SER A 824 -54.64 -35.08 -11.90
N ASN A 825 -54.71 -36.19 -12.63
CA ASN A 825 -55.83 -36.72 -13.41
C ASN A 825 -56.99 -37.22 -12.51
N PRO A 826 -58.27 -36.91 -12.79
CA PRO A 826 -59.39 -37.27 -11.92
C PRO A 826 -60.21 -38.46 -12.48
N PHE A 827 -59.80 -39.72 -12.30
CA PHE A 827 -60.71 -40.87 -12.53
C PHE A 827 -60.40 -42.11 -11.66
N LYS A 828 -61.26 -42.29 -10.63
CA LYS A 828 -61.81 -43.57 -10.08
C LYS A 828 -60.90 -44.56 -9.31
N PRO A 829 -61.49 -45.53 -8.55
CA PRO A 829 -62.60 -45.41 -7.59
C PRO A 829 -62.36 -46.20 -6.27
N SER A 830 -63.13 -45.82 -5.24
CA SER A 830 -63.69 -46.63 -4.13
C SER A 830 -63.03 -47.96 -3.72
N ILE A 831 -62.68 -48.09 -2.42
CA ILE A 831 -62.97 -49.29 -1.60
C ILE A 831 -63.27 -48.86 -0.16
N LEU A 832 -64.37 -49.41 0.36
CA LEU A 832 -64.87 -49.34 1.73
C LEU A 832 -63.95 -50.07 2.72
N LEU A 833 -63.86 -49.61 3.98
CA LEU A 833 -64.38 -50.32 5.17
C LEU A 833 -63.83 -49.74 6.50
N ARG A 834 -64.80 -49.34 7.33
CA ARG A 834 -64.98 -49.59 8.77
C ARG A 834 -63.96 -49.10 9.83
N ASP A 835 -64.55 -48.30 10.73
CA ASP A 835 -64.59 -48.43 12.19
C ASP A 835 -63.27 -48.45 13.00
N SER A 836 -63.04 -47.42 13.83
CA SER A 836 -63.55 -47.42 15.21
C SER A 836 -62.99 -46.29 16.10
N LYS A 837 -63.92 -45.57 16.74
CA LYS A 837 -63.94 -45.08 18.14
C LYS A 837 -62.69 -44.44 18.79
N ARG A 838 -62.84 -43.14 19.17
CA ARG A 838 -62.85 -42.55 20.54
C ARG A 838 -62.58 -41.02 20.42
N ALA A 839 -63.53 -40.11 20.67
CA ALA A 839 -63.93 -39.52 21.97
C ALA A 839 -62.71 -39.18 22.89
N ARG A 840 -62.51 -37.99 23.48
CA ARG A 840 -63.37 -36.86 23.86
C ARG A 840 -62.46 -35.71 24.39
N LYS A 841 -62.86 -34.46 24.16
CA LYS A 841 -62.77 -33.22 25.00
C LYS A 841 -61.53 -32.91 25.87
N GLN A 842 -60.96 -31.71 25.63
CA GLN A 842 -60.72 -30.52 26.52
C GLN A 842 -60.18 -30.73 27.96
N PRO A 843 -59.36 -29.80 28.51
CA PRO A 843 -59.71 -28.37 28.68
C PRO A 843 -58.56 -27.33 28.58
N ARG A 844 -58.94 -26.07 28.85
CA ARG A 844 -58.18 -24.87 29.33
C ARG A 844 -56.84 -25.21 30.02
N GLU A 845 -55.79 -24.39 29.97
CA GLU A 845 -55.65 -22.92 30.06
C GLU A 845 -54.80 -22.28 28.97
#